data_AF-A0A7V1SE18-F1
#
_entry.id   AF-A0A7V1SE18-F1
#
_cell.length_a   1.000
_cell.length_b   1.000
_cell.length_c   1.000
_cell.angle_alpha   90.00
_cell.angle_beta   90.00
_cell.angle_gamma   90.00
#
_symmetry.space_group_name_H-M   'P 1'
#
loop_
_entity.id
_entity.type
_entity.pdbx_description
1 polymer ?
#
loop_
_entity_poly.entity_id
_entity_poly.type
_entity_poly.pdbx_seq_one_letter_code
_entity_poly.pdbx_strand_id
1 'polypeptide(L)'
;MNVGSGESITSLTNTGGLFELLNNNALVGNLTVIITSDLTNETGTNPLNQLIEEGAGAGTYTITIQPLGARTIQFTATGAGIRLTGADRVTIDGLNTGGNSLTIRNPNANATATISFSNDSSNNIVRNATIEGAATTTSGGVIFFGAGTTTGNDNNTVTQNVIRNLSVGTGTPTYLINSIGSSATVTNTNNSITNNTLKNFTNIAISISSTGNESWTITGNEIFEEAPQTTSLTGISFASLGTNTISQNSIHDLNTSSSVTGILLNDARSTTVSRNRIFSIASTNGSTGTLTGIEFDGSSGNPASVTIVNNMISIIPSFSNSQTIYGIRDFALLGNTVTINHNTVLIGGTATGSATWALVRGTLTPTTFTARNNILFNNQTGGSVNHFAIGDQSAGSGSWTSNYNIFVGTGTNPANFFDYGTSSTGTPISFTTWQAGSPSRDANSQASNPIGNYTVGNMFLSLTDLHLNVIGTNPAISSCLSVTSVTADFDNDPRPAGTNPADIGADEVVQSIGGVLAGGTYYNAAIAPGDSLGGNVTVNFNLTLGGVLNTGTNTLTFGCNATVSNVSTSNYVVGNVAKQFCTTGSFTYPIGSSDPNEYSPVTVNVTALGQNPSTLTASVTDATLPGLVPSRSVSRYWTLTKTGDITADLTFQYLDSAGEDVPSTANESDFRVFRKTGSLITNLCPASPCVNTTANTASVSGVNSFSDWGIGEQVATPGPADVSGRVMTSFGRGIPRARVVLTDENGETRVTQTNPFGYYKFRGLTSGQNYIFTVSHKLYRFSQPSIVRFIAQDETDINFIADGFNDGVNTQETYFDRAPFDFDGDGRTDISVWRSSEGQWYIRRSSDGRWESQNFGVSDDLIAPADYDGDGRTDMAIFRPSEGKWYILLSANSELLIQQFGKNGDQVVPTDYDGDGRADIAVFRPDENRFYILRSSDGQVYSETFDTKGTLIPMSGDMDGDGKADLGGYNPKTGAWQVIVSHGTERRAGRIEAGGVPVLVDIDGDGRAEIGVYLGKSKLWRFRTSKGINETESRAGNIPVIGDYDGDGRVDVGTYEAGEWQIKQSASAIWKSLRFGLENDLPIPSANPR
;
A
#
# COMPACT_ATOMS: atom_id res chain seq x y z
N MET A 1 -15.49 -33.05 32.69
CA MET A 1 -15.01 -34.14 33.58
C MET A 1 -13.52 -33.97 33.81
N ASN A 2 -13.02 -34.31 34.99
CA ASN A 2 -11.58 -34.26 35.28
C ASN A 2 -11.00 -35.67 35.28
N VAL A 3 -9.77 -35.81 34.81
CA VAL A 3 -9.00 -37.06 34.81
C VAL A 3 -7.64 -36.79 35.41
N GLY A 4 -7.29 -37.53 36.47
CA GLY A 4 -6.02 -37.35 37.16
C GLY A 4 -5.99 -37.97 38.55
N SER A 5 -4.83 -37.90 39.18
CA SER A 5 -4.63 -38.31 40.58
C SER A 5 -5.50 -37.46 41.49
N GLY A 6 -6.32 -38.13 42.32
CA GLY A 6 -7.28 -37.47 43.23
C GLY A 6 -8.65 -37.18 42.63
N GLU A 7 -8.86 -37.44 41.33
CA GLU A 7 -10.17 -37.36 40.68
C GLU A 7 -10.93 -38.69 40.77
N SER A 8 -12.23 -38.67 40.49
CA SER A 8 -13.04 -39.90 40.41
C SER A 8 -12.66 -40.80 39.22
N ILE A 9 -12.03 -40.22 38.19
CA ILE A 9 -11.48 -40.93 37.04
C ILE A 9 -9.97 -40.70 37.04
N THR A 10 -9.20 -41.74 37.35
CA THR A 10 -7.75 -41.61 37.55
C THR A 10 -6.91 -41.93 36.31
N SER A 11 -7.52 -42.44 35.25
CA SER A 11 -6.84 -42.86 34.02
C SER A 11 -7.70 -42.61 32.79
N LEU A 12 -7.06 -42.45 31.63
CA LEU A 12 -7.74 -42.24 30.36
C LEU A 12 -8.17 -43.58 29.73
N THR A 13 -7.24 -44.52 29.63
CA THR A 13 -7.34 -45.74 28.80
C THR A 13 -7.28 -47.05 29.57
N ASN A 14 -6.94 -47.03 30.87
CA ASN A 14 -6.87 -48.24 31.69
C ASN A 14 -8.28 -48.78 31.98
N THR A 15 -8.36 -49.99 32.54
CA THR A 15 -9.61 -50.54 33.10
C THR A 15 -10.13 -49.65 34.21
N GLY A 16 -11.43 -49.31 34.17
CA GLY A 16 -12.07 -48.31 35.02
C GLY A 16 -11.80 -46.86 34.61
N GLY A 17 -11.07 -46.62 33.51
CA GLY A 17 -10.74 -45.29 33.01
C GLY A 17 -11.86 -44.63 32.20
N LEU A 18 -11.58 -43.42 31.72
CA LEU A 18 -12.56 -42.61 30.99
C LEU A 18 -13.08 -43.31 29.72
N PHE A 19 -12.22 -43.93 28.92
CA PHE A 19 -12.63 -44.53 27.66
C PHE A 19 -13.59 -45.70 27.87
N GLU A 20 -13.35 -46.54 28.88
CA GLU A 20 -14.29 -47.60 29.24
C GLU A 20 -15.62 -47.04 29.74
N LEU A 21 -15.58 -45.97 30.53
CA LEU A 21 -16.80 -45.30 30.98
C LEU A 21 -17.62 -44.78 29.79
N LEU A 22 -16.98 -44.11 28.83
CA LEU A 22 -17.65 -43.57 27.66
C LEU A 22 -18.19 -44.67 26.73
N ASN A 23 -17.46 -45.78 26.58
CA ASN A 23 -17.94 -46.90 25.76
C ASN A 23 -19.19 -47.59 26.33
N ASN A 24 -19.40 -47.50 27.64
CA ASN A 24 -20.50 -48.17 28.35
C ASN A 24 -21.70 -47.24 28.63
N ASN A 25 -21.63 -45.96 28.29
CA ASN A 25 -22.66 -44.97 28.64
C ASN A 25 -22.98 -44.04 27.46
N ALA A 26 -24.24 -43.59 27.39
CA ALA A 26 -24.66 -42.61 26.39
C ALA A 26 -24.21 -41.18 26.77
N LEU A 27 -23.70 -40.46 25.80
CA LEU A 27 -23.39 -39.05 25.89
C LEU A 27 -24.66 -38.22 25.64
N VAL A 28 -24.99 -37.32 26.56
CA VAL A 28 -26.21 -36.48 26.51
C VAL A 28 -25.92 -35.00 26.19
N GLY A 29 -24.69 -34.69 25.80
CA GLY A 29 -24.22 -33.34 25.50
C GLY A 29 -22.70 -33.30 25.24
N ASN A 30 -22.19 -32.15 24.80
CA ASN A 30 -20.75 -31.95 24.60
C ASN A 30 -19.96 -32.19 25.89
N LEU A 31 -18.81 -32.84 25.77
CA LEU A 31 -17.96 -33.19 26.91
C LEU A 31 -16.56 -32.57 26.77
N THR A 32 -16.19 -31.75 27.77
CA THR A 32 -14.81 -31.33 27.97
C THR A 32 -14.16 -32.17 29.08
N VAL A 33 -13.01 -32.75 28.79
CA VAL A 33 -12.18 -33.57 29.66
C VAL A 33 -10.92 -32.79 30.01
N ILE A 34 -10.67 -32.57 31.30
CA ILE A 34 -9.52 -31.85 31.81
C ILE A 34 -8.53 -32.83 32.44
N ILE A 35 -7.31 -32.88 31.92
CA ILE A 35 -6.21 -33.65 32.52
C ILE A 35 -5.61 -32.82 33.66
N THR A 36 -5.87 -33.22 34.91
CA THR A 36 -5.50 -32.43 36.11
C THR A 36 -4.14 -32.79 36.68
N SER A 37 -3.61 -33.99 36.39
CA SER A 37 -2.26 -34.44 36.73
C SER A 37 -1.64 -35.27 35.61
N ASP A 38 -0.33 -35.53 35.67
CA ASP A 38 0.32 -36.47 34.75
C ASP A 38 -0.28 -37.88 34.87
N LEU A 39 -0.44 -38.55 33.73
CA LEU A 39 -0.93 -39.92 33.61
C LEU A 39 0.23 -40.81 33.15
N THR A 40 1.01 -41.34 34.09
CA THR A 40 2.33 -41.93 33.78
C THR A 40 2.33 -43.43 33.46
N ASN A 41 1.22 -44.12 33.68
CA ASN A 41 1.09 -45.59 33.56
C ASN A 41 -0.15 -45.99 32.76
N GLU A 42 -0.38 -45.31 31.64
CA GLU A 42 -1.48 -45.65 30.75
C GLU A 42 -1.16 -46.92 29.95
N THR A 43 -2.01 -47.92 30.01
CA THR A 43 -1.78 -49.22 29.36
C THR A 43 -2.31 -49.25 27.94
N GLY A 44 -3.12 -48.26 27.53
CA GLY A 44 -3.80 -48.24 26.24
C GLY A 44 -4.86 -49.35 26.10
N THR A 45 -5.28 -49.99 27.19
CA THR A 45 -6.10 -51.22 27.18
C THR A 45 -7.48 -51.02 26.56
N ASN A 46 -8.16 -49.91 26.87
CA ASN A 46 -9.48 -49.60 26.34
C ASN A 46 -9.36 -48.58 25.20
N PRO A 47 -9.87 -48.89 23.98
CA PRO A 47 -10.05 -47.88 22.95
C PRO A 47 -11.25 -46.99 23.26
N LEU A 48 -11.41 -45.88 22.54
CA LEU A 48 -12.67 -45.15 22.46
C LEU A 48 -13.41 -45.61 21.20
N ASN A 49 -14.61 -46.16 21.38
CA ASN A 49 -15.46 -46.63 20.29
C ASN A 49 -16.36 -45.50 19.74
N GLN A 50 -17.16 -45.81 18.72
CA GLN A 50 -18.27 -44.95 18.30
C GLN A 50 -19.08 -44.50 19.52
N LEU A 51 -19.30 -43.18 19.62
CA LEU A 51 -20.05 -42.61 20.71
C LEU A 51 -21.50 -43.07 20.66
N ILE A 52 -21.99 -43.56 21.79
CA ILE A 52 -23.43 -43.75 22.01
C ILE A 52 -23.97 -42.40 22.44
N GLU A 53 -24.97 -41.86 21.76
CA GLU A 53 -25.51 -40.52 22.03
C GLU A 53 -27.02 -40.57 22.23
N GLU A 54 -27.53 -39.79 23.18
CA GLU A 54 -28.96 -39.69 23.49
C GLU A 54 -29.40 -38.23 23.63
N GLY A 55 -30.66 -37.95 23.26
CA GLY A 55 -31.26 -36.62 23.37
C GLY A 55 -31.34 -35.86 22.05
N ALA A 56 -31.80 -34.61 22.12
CA ALA A 56 -32.15 -33.82 20.94
C ALA A 56 -30.94 -33.43 20.04
N GLY A 57 -29.71 -33.58 20.53
CA GLY A 57 -28.47 -33.30 19.80
C GLY A 57 -27.67 -34.54 19.43
N ALA A 58 -28.23 -35.74 19.58
CA ALA A 58 -27.54 -36.98 19.22
C ALA A 58 -27.06 -36.96 17.76
N GLY A 59 -25.80 -37.36 17.55
CA GLY A 59 -25.09 -37.27 16.27
C GLY A 59 -24.30 -35.97 16.10
N THR A 60 -24.34 -35.05 17.07
CA THR A 60 -23.60 -33.76 17.00
C THR A 60 -22.68 -33.49 18.18
N TYR A 61 -22.75 -34.29 19.26
CA TYR A 61 -21.93 -34.07 20.43
C TYR A 61 -20.43 -34.24 20.19
N THR A 62 -19.62 -33.45 20.89
CA THR A 62 -18.16 -33.50 20.75
C THR A 62 -17.50 -33.90 22.07
N ILE A 63 -16.30 -34.49 21.97
CA ILE A 63 -15.42 -34.72 23.12
C ILE A 63 -14.16 -33.88 22.91
N THR A 64 -13.78 -33.06 23.89
CA THR A 64 -12.51 -32.32 23.89
C THR A 64 -11.66 -32.74 25.08
N ILE A 65 -10.46 -33.26 24.85
CA ILE A 65 -9.47 -33.63 25.87
C ILE A 65 -8.38 -32.56 25.90
N GLN A 66 -8.17 -31.92 27.05
CA GLN A 66 -7.21 -30.83 27.20
C GLN A 66 -6.53 -30.83 28.58
N PRO A 67 -5.31 -30.29 28.72
CA PRO A 67 -4.61 -30.25 30.00
C PRO A 67 -5.01 -29.05 30.87
N LEU A 68 -4.79 -29.16 32.17
CA LEU A 68 -4.70 -28.03 33.10
C LEU A 68 -3.25 -27.88 33.57
N GLY A 69 -2.55 -26.86 33.09
CA GLY A 69 -1.09 -26.70 33.21
C GLY A 69 -0.32 -27.58 32.24
N ALA A 70 1.00 -27.64 32.38
CA ALA A 70 1.84 -28.57 31.62
C ALA A 70 1.61 -30.02 32.10
N ARG A 71 1.20 -30.92 31.21
CA ARG A 71 0.84 -32.31 31.55
C ARG A 71 1.42 -33.33 30.58
N THR A 72 1.66 -34.53 31.09
CA THR A 72 2.14 -35.69 30.33
C THR A 72 1.18 -36.87 30.44
N ILE A 73 0.89 -37.50 29.30
CA ILE A 73 0.25 -38.81 29.20
C ILE A 73 1.30 -39.78 28.66
N GLN A 74 1.69 -40.79 29.45
CA GLN A 74 2.71 -41.76 29.09
C GLN A 74 2.17 -43.19 29.11
N PHE A 75 2.38 -43.88 28.00
CA PHE A 75 1.90 -45.24 27.79
C PHE A 75 2.95 -46.31 28.11
N THR A 76 2.49 -47.54 28.37
CA THR A 76 3.31 -48.76 28.42
C THR A 76 2.91 -49.79 27.34
N ALA A 77 1.95 -49.43 26.48
CA ALA A 77 1.30 -50.31 25.51
C ALA A 77 2.25 -50.83 24.43
N THR A 78 2.11 -52.10 24.05
CA THR A 78 2.67 -52.65 22.80
C THR A 78 1.76 -52.38 21.60
N GLY A 79 0.51 -51.94 21.83
CA GLY A 79 -0.37 -51.40 20.79
C GLY A 79 -0.33 -49.88 20.75
N ALA A 80 -1.32 -49.28 20.09
CA ALA A 80 -1.50 -47.84 20.12
C ALA A 80 -1.97 -47.36 21.50
N GLY A 81 -1.44 -46.22 21.97
CA GLY A 81 -1.78 -45.64 23.27
C GLY A 81 -3.21 -45.14 23.31
N ILE A 82 -3.48 -44.02 22.62
CA ILE A 82 -4.84 -43.54 22.39
C ILE A 82 -5.37 -44.17 21.11
N ARG A 83 -6.44 -44.95 21.22
CA ARG A 83 -7.06 -45.66 20.09
C ARG A 83 -8.48 -45.15 19.86
N LEU A 84 -8.67 -44.41 18.77
CA LEU A 84 -9.98 -43.98 18.30
C LEU A 84 -10.46 -45.02 17.28
N THR A 85 -11.40 -45.87 17.68
CA THR A 85 -11.84 -47.03 16.91
C THR A 85 -13.31 -46.88 16.55
N GLY A 86 -13.59 -46.21 15.43
CA GLY A 86 -14.93 -45.73 15.07
C GLY A 86 -15.39 -44.54 15.91
N ALA A 87 -14.53 -43.98 16.77
CA ALA A 87 -14.87 -42.77 17.49
C ALA A 87 -14.86 -41.57 16.53
N ASP A 88 -15.89 -40.72 16.65
CA ASP A 88 -16.05 -39.51 15.86
C ASP A 88 -16.07 -38.27 16.74
N ARG A 89 -15.73 -37.12 16.15
CA ARG A 89 -15.86 -35.79 16.79
C ARG A 89 -15.08 -35.67 18.11
N VAL A 90 -13.93 -36.36 18.19
CA VAL A 90 -12.99 -36.27 19.31
C VAL A 90 -11.88 -35.29 18.98
N THR A 91 -11.69 -34.29 19.84
CA THR A 91 -10.59 -33.34 19.79
C THR A 91 -9.62 -33.61 20.93
N ILE A 92 -8.36 -33.87 20.61
CA ILE A 92 -7.23 -33.85 21.55
C ILE A 92 -6.52 -32.51 21.35
N ASP A 93 -6.59 -31.64 22.35
CA ASP A 93 -6.05 -30.28 22.29
C ASP A 93 -5.04 -30.05 23.41
N GLY A 94 -3.77 -29.86 23.05
CA GLY A 94 -2.73 -29.62 24.03
C GLY A 94 -2.71 -28.21 24.63
N LEU A 95 -3.46 -27.26 24.05
CA LEU A 95 -3.54 -25.83 24.39
C LEU A 95 -2.21 -25.19 24.84
N ASN A 96 -1.42 -24.69 23.89
CA ASN A 96 -0.16 -23.96 24.11
C ASN A 96 -0.37 -22.48 24.49
N THR A 97 -1.26 -22.20 25.44
CA THR A 97 -1.55 -20.84 25.91
C THR A 97 -1.73 -20.81 27.43
N GLY A 98 -1.40 -19.68 28.06
CA GLY A 98 -1.60 -19.50 29.51
C GLY A 98 -0.83 -20.47 30.41
N GLY A 99 0.28 -21.05 29.93
CA GLY A 99 1.09 -22.03 30.66
C GLY A 99 0.60 -23.48 30.58
N ASN A 100 -0.45 -23.74 29.80
CA ASN A 100 -0.91 -25.09 29.48
C ASN A 100 -0.03 -25.71 28.37
N SER A 101 0.19 -27.03 28.44
CA SER A 101 0.79 -27.82 27.37
C SER A 101 0.54 -29.31 27.60
N LEU A 102 0.46 -30.10 26.53
CA LEU A 102 0.26 -31.56 26.61
C LEU A 102 1.36 -32.31 25.86
N THR A 103 2.03 -33.23 26.56
CA THR A 103 2.89 -34.24 25.95
C THR A 103 2.22 -35.61 26.01
N ILE A 104 2.12 -36.30 24.88
CA ILE A 104 1.58 -37.65 24.77
C ILE A 104 2.68 -38.56 24.26
N ARG A 105 3.01 -39.63 24.98
CA ARG A 105 4.21 -40.44 24.72
C ARG A 105 3.93 -41.92 24.77
N ASN A 106 4.42 -42.66 23.79
CA ASN A 106 4.59 -44.11 23.88
C ASN A 106 6.07 -44.52 23.73
N PRO A 107 6.77 -44.90 24.82
CA PRO A 107 8.17 -45.27 24.81
C PRO A 107 8.45 -46.69 24.31
N ASN A 108 7.42 -47.48 23.97
CA ASN A 108 7.59 -48.86 23.55
C ASN A 108 7.99 -48.95 22.07
N ALA A 109 9.17 -49.53 21.79
CA ALA A 109 9.68 -49.68 20.43
C ALA A 109 8.85 -50.62 19.53
N ASN A 110 8.06 -51.51 20.15
CA ASN A 110 7.15 -52.43 19.46
C ASN A 110 5.71 -51.89 19.39
N ALA A 111 5.46 -50.67 19.86
CA ALA A 111 4.16 -50.04 19.73
C ALA A 111 3.75 -49.93 18.26
N THR A 112 2.45 -50.08 17.98
CA THR A 112 1.92 -49.71 16.66
C THR A 112 1.82 -48.19 16.50
N ALA A 113 1.43 -47.46 17.57
CA ALA A 113 1.40 -46.00 17.57
C ALA A 113 1.37 -45.36 18.97
N THR A 114 1.46 -44.03 19.02
CA THR A 114 1.07 -43.24 20.20
C THR A 114 -0.41 -42.88 20.12
N ILE A 115 -0.89 -42.49 18.93
CA ILE A 115 -2.30 -42.23 18.63
C ILE A 115 -2.69 -42.97 17.35
N SER A 116 -3.86 -43.60 17.31
CA SER A 116 -4.38 -44.23 16.09
C SER A 116 -5.84 -43.93 15.79
N PHE A 117 -6.15 -43.76 14.50
CA PHE A 117 -7.50 -43.75 13.94
C PHE A 117 -7.75 -45.08 13.21
N SER A 118 -8.81 -45.78 13.56
CA SER A 118 -9.18 -47.03 12.89
C SER A 118 -10.69 -47.30 12.96
N ASN A 119 -11.16 -48.30 12.21
CA ASN A 119 -12.56 -48.76 12.22
C ASN A 119 -13.58 -47.64 12.00
N ASP A 120 -13.35 -46.84 10.96
CA ASP A 120 -14.26 -45.77 10.50
C ASP A 120 -14.24 -44.48 11.36
N SER A 121 -13.15 -44.26 12.10
CA SER A 121 -12.98 -43.09 12.97
C SER A 121 -12.88 -41.81 12.14
N SER A 122 -13.84 -40.89 12.33
CA SER A 122 -14.02 -39.73 11.46
C SER A 122 -14.23 -38.40 12.19
N ASN A 123 -13.85 -37.29 11.54
CA ASN A 123 -14.01 -35.93 12.09
C ASN A 123 -13.27 -35.69 13.42
N ASN A 124 -12.14 -36.35 13.62
CA ASN A 124 -11.32 -36.17 14.81
C ASN A 124 -10.20 -35.17 14.59
N ILE A 125 -9.78 -34.50 15.66
CA ILE A 125 -8.76 -33.45 15.61
C ILE A 125 -7.70 -33.74 16.67
N VAL A 126 -6.43 -33.70 16.27
CA VAL A 126 -5.28 -33.70 17.19
C VAL A 126 -4.51 -32.41 16.95
N ARG A 127 -4.44 -31.55 17.98
CA ARG A 127 -3.79 -30.25 17.85
C ARG A 127 -3.05 -29.74 19.08
N ASN A 128 -2.11 -28.83 18.84
CA ASN A 128 -1.36 -28.09 19.87
C ASN A 128 -0.61 -28.99 20.88
N ALA A 129 -0.28 -30.23 20.52
CA ALA A 129 0.33 -31.19 21.43
C ALA A 129 1.76 -31.57 20.99
N THR A 130 2.57 -32.01 21.94
CA THR A 130 3.80 -32.76 21.65
C THR A 130 3.50 -34.25 21.69
N ILE A 131 3.74 -34.96 20.59
CA ILE A 131 3.42 -36.38 20.43
C ILE A 131 4.71 -37.13 20.16
N GLU A 132 5.06 -38.03 21.07
CA GLU A 132 6.32 -38.76 21.04
C GLU A 132 6.07 -40.25 20.87
N GLY A 133 6.91 -40.92 20.09
CA GLY A 133 6.90 -42.37 19.96
C GLY A 133 8.28 -42.96 19.72
N ALA A 134 8.42 -44.25 19.99
CA ALA A 134 9.66 -45.02 19.77
C ALA A 134 9.47 -46.17 18.76
N ALA A 135 8.29 -46.27 18.14
CA ALA A 135 7.91 -47.40 17.30
C ALA A 135 8.85 -47.58 16.10
N THR A 136 9.49 -48.75 16.00
CA THR A 136 10.40 -49.08 14.87
C THR A 136 9.73 -49.94 13.80
N THR A 137 8.46 -50.30 13.97
CA THR A 137 7.70 -51.12 13.01
C THR A 137 7.32 -50.32 11.76
N THR A 138 7.27 -50.97 10.60
CA THR A 138 6.80 -50.36 9.34
C THR A 138 5.29 -50.42 9.15
N SER A 139 4.56 -51.15 10.00
CA SER A 139 3.09 -51.24 9.98
C SER A 139 2.41 -50.22 10.91
N GLY A 140 3.17 -49.27 11.46
CA GLY A 140 2.73 -48.30 12.46
C GLY A 140 3.36 -46.92 12.26
N GLY A 141 3.24 -46.03 13.23
CA GLY A 141 3.83 -44.68 13.22
C GLY A 141 3.53 -43.96 14.53
N VAL A 142 4.18 -42.84 14.85
CA VAL A 142 3.82 -42.06 16.07
C VAL A 142 2.33 -41.71 16.08
N ILE A 143 1.81 -41.28 14.93
CA ILE A 143 0.39 -41.22 14.61
C ILE A 143 0.10 -42.19 13.47
N PHE A 144 -0.97 -42.98 13.62
CA PHE A 144 -1.29 -44.03 12.66
C PHE A 144 -2.75 -43.97 12.18
N PHE A 145 -2.93 -44.02 10.87
CA PHE A 145 -4.21 -44.20 10.22
C PHE A 145 -4.31 -45.65 9.73
N GLY A 146 -5.12 -46.43 10.43
CA GLY A 146 -5.33 -47.84 10.14
C GLY A 146 -6.37 -48.08 9.05
N ALA A 147 -6.90 -49.30 9.03
CA ALA A 147 -7.99 -49.68 8.14
C ALA A 147 -9.35 -49.17 8.67
N GLY A 148 -10.22 -48.69 7.77
CA GLY A 148 -11.67 -48.60 7.99
C GLY A 148 -12.37 -49.92 7.67
N THR A 149 -13.67 -49.99 7.95
CA THR A 149 -14.48 -51.18 7.67
C THR A 149 -15.63 -50.90 6.69
N THR A 150 -16.27 -49.74 6.78
CA THR A 150 -17.40 -49.37 5.92
C THR A 150 -17.20 -48.08 5.14
N THR A 151 -16.66 -47.03 5.76
CA THR A 151 -16.54 -45.69 5.17
C THR A 151 -15.09 -45.26 5.03
N GLY A 152 -14.18 -45.79 5.86
CA GLY A 152 -12.82 -45.30 5.96
C GLY A 152 -12.65 -44.40 7.16
N ASN A 153 -11.40 -44.12 7.54
CA ASN A 153 -11.12 -43.15 8.60
C ASN A 153 -11.02 -41.76 7.96
N ASP A 154 -12.08 -40.97 8.06
CA ASP A 154 -12.27 -39.82 7.18
C ASP A 154 -12.30 -38.48 7.90
N ASN A 155 -11.93 -37.41 7.20
CA ASN A 155 -12.04 -36.03 7.70
C ASN A 155 -11.30 -35.79 9.04
N ASN A 156 -10.26 -36.56 9.33
CA ASN A 156 -9.45 -36.36 10.53
C ASN A 156 -8.35 -35.34 10.25
N THR A 157 -8.03 -34.54 11.27
CA THR A 157 -7.05 -33.45 11.18
C THR A 157 -5.96 -33.61 12.24
N VAL A 158 -4.71 -33.60 11.80
CA VAL A 158 -3.52 -33.50 12.66
C VAL A 158 -2.89 -32.15 12.40
N THR A 159 -2.96 -31.22 13.35
CA THR A 159 -2.51 -29.84 13.12
C THR A 159 -1.79 -29.16 14.27
N GLN A 160 -0.79 -28.32 14.01
CA GLN A 160 -0.10 -27.53 15.04
C GLN A 160 0.55 -28.39 16.14
N ASN A 161 0.98 -29.60 15.82
CA ASN A 161 1.66 -30.50 16.76
C ASN A 161 3.17 -30.52 16.55
N VAL A 162 3.90 -30.90 17.60
CA VAL A 162 5.29 -31.35 17.50
C VAL A 162 5.30 -32.88 17.54
N ILE A 163 5.67 -33.55 16.46
CA ILE A 163 5.65 -35.02 16.34
C ILE A 163 7.08 -35.52 16.19
N ARG A 164 7.56 -36.34 17.13
CA ARG A 164 8.99 -36.66 17.20
C ARG A 164 9.33 -37.95 17.95
N ASN A 165 10.62 -38.27 17.99
CA ASN A 165 11.20 -39.26 18.89
C ASN A 165 11.03 -38.91 20.38
N LEU A 166 11.38 -39.85 21.27
CA LEU A 166 11.31 -39.65 22.71
C LEU A 166 12.23 -38.52 23.20
N SER A 167 11.72 -37.63 24.07
CA SER A 167 12.59 -36.65 24.77
C SER A 167 13.28 -37.23 26.00
N VAL A 168 12.75 -38.31 26.57
CA VAL A 168 13.22 -38.91 27.83
C VAL A 168 13.66 -40.36 27.60
N GLY A 169 14.80 -40.54 26.94
CA GLY A 169 15.40 -41.86 26.70
C GLY A 169 15.81 -42.09 25.25
N THR A 170 16.10 -43.34 24.92
CA THR A 170 16.50 -43.77 23.57
C THR A 170 15.31 -44.33 22.81
N GLY A 171 15.15 -43.95 21.55
CA GLY A 171 14.12 -44.51 20.67
C GLY A 171 13.73 -43.52 19.59
N THR A 172 14.12 -43.82 18.36
CA THR A 172 13.82 -43.00 17.18
C THR A 172 12.83 -43.77 16.31
N PRO A 173 11.63 -43.24 16.04
CA PRO A 173 10.60 -43.94 15.31
C PRO A 173 10.99 -44.14 13.83
N THR A 174 10.50 -45.20 13.22
CA THR A 174 10.66 -45.43 11.77
C THR A 174 9.81 -44.45 10.97
N TYR A 175 8.55 -44.26 11.39
CA TYR A 175 7.60 -43.32 10.79
C TYR A 175 6.98 -42.40 11.83
N LEU A 176 6.82 -41.11 11.50
CA LEU A 176 6.10 -40.17 12.38
C LEU A 176 4.59 -40.24 12.13
N ILE A 177 4.16 -40.09 10.88
CA ILE A 177 2.77 -40.30 10.48
C ILE A 177 2.73 -41.37 9.39
N ASN A 178 1.89 -42.38 9.59
CA ASN A 178 1.72 -43.46 8.62
C ASN A 178 0.23 -43.75 8.38
N SER A 179 -0.18 -43.81 7.12
CA SER A 179 -1.50 -44.29 6.71
C SER A 179 -1.35 -45.47 5.76
N ILE A 180 -1.84 -46.64 6.18
CA ILE A 180 -1.79 -47.85 5.35
C ILE A 180 -3.09 -48.11 4.58
N GLY A 181 -4.11 -47.27 4.78
CA GLY A 181 -5.44 -47.41 4.16
C GLY A 181 -6.12 -48.74 4.49
N SER A 182 -7.27 -49.01 3.86
CA SER A 182 -7.96 -50.31 4.01
C SER A 182 -8.14 -51.06 2.69
N SER A 183 -8.76 -50.42 1.69
CA SER A 183 -9.05 -51.00 0.38
C SER A 183 -9.48 -49.90 -0.60
N ALA A 184 -9.51 -50.19 -1.90
CA ALA A 184 -9.96 -49.24 -2.93
C ALA A 184 -11.45 -48.83 -2.81
N THR A 185 -12.25 -49.53 -2.01
CA THR A 185 -13.68 -49.24 -1.80
C THR A 185 -13.99 -48.60 -0.45
N VAL A 186 -13.03 -48.60 0.48
CA VAL A 186 -13.16 -48.05 1.84
C VAL A 186 -11.88 -47.26 2.13
N THR A 187 -11.78 -46.08 1.51
CA THR A 187 -10.58 -45.26 1.52
C THR A 187 -10.56 -44.35 2.75
N ASN A 188 -9.40 -44.20 3.41
CA ASN A 188 -9.19 -43.11 4.36
C ASN A 188 -9.14 -41.80 3.57
N THR A 189 -10.19 -40.99 3.70
CA THR A 189 -10.50 -39.90 2.77
C THR A 189 -10.55 -38.53 3.46
N ASN A 190 -10.15 -37.48 2.74
CA ASN A 190 -10.23 -36.08 3.21
C ASN A 190 -9.48 -35.82 4.52
N ASN A 191 -8.44 -36.59 4.81
CA ASN A 191 -7.61 -36.38 6.00
C ASN A 191 -6.58 -35.28 5.75
N SER A 192 -6.24 -34.57 6.84
CA SER A 192 -5.40 -33.38 6.78
C SER A 192 -4.25 -33.45 7.78
N ILE A 193 -3.03 -33.21 7.30
CA ILE A 193 -1.81 -33.09 8.11
C ILE A 193 -1.27 -31.69 7.87
N THR A 194 -1.48 -30.77 8.82
CA THR A 194 -1.22 -29.35 8.57
C THR A 194 -0.44 -28.63 9.66
N ASN A 195 0.49 -27.75 9.30
CA ASN A 195 1.18 -26.88 10.27
C ASN A 195 1.84 -27.64 11.44
N ASN A 196 2.32 -28.87 11.23
CA ASN A 196 3.03 -29.63 12.26
C ASN A 196 4.53 -29.49 12.09
N THR A 197 5.27 -29.58 13.20
CA THR A 197 6.72 -29.79 13.21
C THR A 197 6.99 -31.28 13.41
N LEU A 198 7.61 -31.93 12.43
CA LEU A 198 7.93 -33.36 12.39
C LEU A 198 9.44 -33.55 12.40
N LYS A 199 9.99 -34.25 13.39
CA LYS A 199 11.45 -34.42 13.47
C LYS A 199 11.93 -35.72 14.09
N ASN A 200 13.16 -36.08 13.77
CA ASN A 200 13.91 -37.20 14.33
C ASN A 200 13.24 -38.55 14.06
N PHE A 201 13.41 -39.06 12.85
CA PHE A 201 12.91 -40.34 12.37
C PHE A 201 14.00 -41.11 11.61
N THR A 202 13.82 -42.40 11.43
CA THR A 202 14.83 -43.26 10.77
C THR A 202 14.47 -43.69 9.35
N ASN A 203 13.26 -43.39 8.86
CA ASN A 203 12.90 -43.71 7.48
C ASN A 203 12.02 -42.63 6.81
N ILE A 204 10.75 -42.48 7.21
CA ILE A 204 9.82 -41.55 6.53
C ILE A 204 9.10 -40.67 7.56
N ALA A 205 9.05 -39.35 7.37
CA ALA A 205 8.26 -38.50 8.27
C ALA A 205 6.75 -38.72 8.06
N ILE A 206 6.28 -38.58 6.82
CA ILE A 206 4.87 -38.80 6.46
C ILE A 206 4.80 -39.86 5.36
N SER A 207 4.15 -40.99 5.66
CA SER A 207 3.92 -42.08 4.70
C SER A 207 2.42 -42.27 4.46
N ILE A 208 1.98 -42.11 3.21
CA ILE A 208 0.62 -42.44 2.76
C ILE A 208 0.72 -43.56 1.71
N SER A 209 0.12 -44.71 1.98
CA SER A 209 0.21 -45.90 1.14
C SER A 209 -0.80 -45.89 -0.03
N SER A 210 -0.48 -46.63 -1.10
CA SER A 210 -1.24 -46.61 -2.35
C SER A 210 -2.64 -47.23 -2.28
N THR A 211 -2.89 -48.12 -1.32
CA THR A 211 -4.17 -48.84 -1.22
C THR A 211 -5.00 -48.26 -0.10
N GLY A 212 -6.17 -47.72 -0.42
CA GLY A 212 -7.15 -47.30 0.58
C GLY A 212 -6.91 -45.93 1.21
N ASN A 213 -6.30 -45.01 0.48
CA ASN A 213 -6.18 -43.60 0.83
C ASN A 213 -6.70 -42.74 -0.32
N GLU A 214 -7.38 -41.63 -0.02
CA GLU A 214 -7.92 -40.73 -1.04
C GLU A 214 -7.98 -39.27 -0.55
N SER A 215 -7.73 -38.33 -1.46
CA SER A 215 -7.96 -36.89 -1.23
C SER A 215 -7.30 -36.30 0.04
N TRP A 216 -6.01 -36.59 0.24
CA TRP A 216 -5.23 -36.09 1.37
C TRP A 216 -4.72 -34.67 1.16
N THR A 217 -4.68 -33.90 2.25
CA THR A 217 -4.06 -32.57 2.30
C THR A 217 -2.87 -32.58 3.26
N ILE A 218 -1.67 -32.31 2.75
CA ILE A 218 -0.43 -32.20 3.53
C ILE A 218 0.13 -30.80 3.33
N THR A 219 -0.08 -29.88 4.28
CA THR A 219 0.28 -28.47 4.08
C THR A 219 0.90 -27.74 5.25
N GLY A 220 1.88 -26.86 5.00
CA GLY A 220 2.46 -26.02 6.05
C GLY A 220 3.33 -26.77 7.07
N ASN A 221 3.69 -28.03 6.84
CA ASN A 221 4.47 -28.81 7.80
C ASN A 221 5.97 -28.52 7.67
N GLU A 222 6.68 -28.54 8.80
CA GLU A 222 8.13 -28.45 8.89
C GLU A 222 8.70 -29.85 9.21
N ILE A 223 9.60 -30.37 8.37
CA ILE A 223 10.14 -31.74 8.47
C ILE A 223 11.67 -31.68 8.46
N PHE A 224 12.32 -32.15 9.54
CA PHE A 224 13.78 -32.13 9.62
C PHE A 224 14.39 -33.13 10.61
N GLU A 225 15.70 -33.34 10.52
CA GLU A 225 16.48 -34.07 11.53
C GLU A 225 17.34 -33.11 12.35
N GLU A 226 17.43 -33.31 13.66
CA GLU A 226 18.34 -32.55 14.54
C GLU A 226 19.75 -33.16 14.58
N ALA A 227 19.89 -34.42 14.16
CA ALA A 227 21.14 -35.16 14.14
C ALA A 227 21.26 -36.07 12.91
N PRO A 228 22.47 -36.32 12.38
CA PRO A 228 22.65 -37.21 11.24
C PRO A 228 22.19 -38.65 11.51
N GLN A 229 21.52 -39.26 10.52
CA GLN A 229 21.10 -40.66 10.50
C GLN A 229 22.03 -41.52 9.63
N THR A 230 21.85 -42.84 9.70
CA THR A 230 22.60 -43.81 8.86
C THR A 230 21.72 -44.56 7.85
N THR A 231 20.41 -44.37 7.93
CA THR A 231 19.38 -45.01 7.11
C THR A 231 18.92 -44.07 6.01
N SER A 232 18.21 -44.60 5.01
CA SER A 232 17.59 -43.74 3.99
C SER A 232 16.49 -42.89 4.64
N LEU A 233 16.39 -41.64 4.24
CA LEU A 233 15.40 -40.69 4.76
C LEU A 233 14.48 -40.21 3.65
N THR A 234 13.19 -40.11 3.94
CA THR A 234 12.20 -39.45 3.09
C THR A 234 11.35 -38.49 3.91
N GLY A 235 11.21 -37.25 3.46
CA GLY A 235 10.30 -36.31 4.11
C GLY A 235 8.86 -36.78 3.96
N ILE A 236 8.36 -36.79 2.74
CA ILE A 236 6.99 -37.22 2.42
C ILE A 236 7.06 -38.34 1.38
N SER A 237 6.51 -39.51 1.71
CA SER A 237 6.26 -40.60 0.77
C SER A 237 4.77 -40.73 0.55
N PHE A 238 4.32 -40.57 -0.69
CA PHE A 238 2.91 -40.35 -0.99
C PHE A 238 2.41 -41.26 -2.11
N ALA A 239 1.31 -41.94 -1.83
CA ALA A 239 0.50 -42.64 -2.78
C ALA A 239 -0.96 -42.53 -2.31
N SER A 240 -1.85 -42.05 -3.16
CA SER A 240 -3.23 -41.79 -2.78
C SER A 240 -4.11 -41.70 -4.02
N LEU A 241 -5.36 -42.11 -3.88
CA LEU A 241 -6.42 -41.93 -4.85
C LEU A 241 -7.02 -40.52 -4.78
N GLY A 242 -7.99 -40.22 -5.64
CA GLY A 242 -8.68 -38.93 -5.70
C GLY A 242 -7.76 -37.72 -5.95
N THR A 243 -8.16 -36.57 -5.40
CA THR A 243 -7.51 -35.26 -5.61
C THR A 243 -6.75 -34.82 -4.37
N ASN A 244 -5.43 -34.77 -4.45
CA ASN A 244 -4.54 -34.56 -3.31
C ASN A 244 -3.73 -33.27 -3.43
N THR A 245 -3.37 -32.71 -2.28
CA THR A 245 -2.54 -31.50 -2.19
C THR A 245 -1.37 -31.71 -1.25
N ILE A 246 -0.16 -31.44 -1.74
CA ILE A 246 1.07 -31.37 -0.94
C ILE A 246 1.64 -29.98 -1.14
N SER A 247 1.44 -29.07 -0.19
CA SER A 247 1.83 -27.68 -0.41
C SER A 247 2.39 -26.95 0.79
N GLN A 248 3.25 -25.95 0.56
CA GLN A 248 3.78 -25.09 1.65
C GLN A 248 4.54 -25.88 2.74
N ASN A 249 5.02 -27.10 2.45
CA ASN A 249 5.83 -27.84 3.41
C ASN A 249 7.29 -27.39 3.30
N SER A 250 7.96 -27.25 4.45
CA SER A 250 9.39 -27.01 4.58
C SER A 250 10.08 -28.32 4.95
N ILE A 251 10.93 -28.85 4.08
CA ILE A 251 11.65 -30.12 4.28
C ILE A 251 13.14 -29.82 4.23
N HIS A 252 13.84 -30.02 5.34
CA HIS A 252 15.23 -29.65 5.44
C HIS A 252 16.06 -30.50 6.39
N ASP A 253 17.38 -30.35 6.32
CA ASP A 253 18.35 -30.97 7.22
C ASP A 253 18.16 -32.49 7.37
N LEU A 254 17.68 -33.17 6.31
CA LEU A 254 17.55 -34.63 6.26
C LEU A 254 18.93 -35.29 6.10
N ASN A 255 19.76 -35.17 7.13
CA ASN A 255 21.17 -35.54 7.12
C ASN A 255 21.35 -37.05 7.26
N THR A 256 21.99 -37.71 6.30
CA THR A 256 22.29 -39.14 6.40
C THR A 256 23.52 -39.58 5.60
N SER A 257 24.08 -40.73 5.97
CA SER A 257 25.08 -41.43 5.16
C SER A 257 24.49 -42.23 3.98
N SER A 258 23.16 -42.35 3.88
CA SER A 258 22.44 -43.09 2.83
C SER A 258 21.70 -42.15 1.86
N SER A 259 20.69 -42.64 1.14
CA SER A 259 19.87 -41.85 0.22
C SER A 259 18.86 -40.96 0.93
N VAL A 260 18.55 -39.82 0.33
CA VAL A 260 17.54 -38.86 0.80
C VAL A 260 16.58 -38.51 -0.32
N THR A 261 15.28 -38.48 -0.01
CA THR A 261 14.26 -37.91 -0.89
C THR A 261 13.41 -36.90 -0.12
N GLY A 262 13.27 -35.67 -0.62
CA GLY A 262 12.38 -34.68 0.00
C GLY A 262 10.93 -35.14 -0.09
N ILE A 263 10.42 -35.24 -1.32
CA ILE A 263 9.05 -35.73 -1.62
C ILE A 263 9.14 -36.86 -2.64
N LEU A 264 8.63 -38.03 -2.29
CA LEU A 264 8.48 -39.19 -3.15
C LEU A 264 7.00 -39.41 -3.50
N LEU A 265 6.67 -39.30 -4.76
CA LEU A 265 5.34 -39.56 -5.31
C LEU A 265 5.34 -40.94 -5.99
N ASN A 266 4.73 -41.93 -5.36
CA ASN A 266 4.53 -43.25 -5.94
C ASN A 266 3.25 -43.25 -6.81
N ASP A 267 2.18 -43.94 -6.37
CA ASP A 267 0.87 -43.88 -7.03
C ASP A 267 0.06 -42.64 -6.61
N ALA A 268 0.51 -41.46 -7.03
CA ALA A 268 -0.03 -40.18 -6.57
C ALA A 268 -1.28 -39.68 -7.33
N ARG A 269 -1.85 -40.44 -8.28
CA ARG A 269 -3.10 -40.07 -9.03
C ARG A 269 -3.21 -38.59 -9.39
N SER A 270 -4.29 -37.90 -9.01
CA SER A 270 -4.43 -36.46 -9.20
C SER A 270 -3.81 -35.75 -8.00
N THR A 271 -2.56 -35.30 -8.13
CA THR A 271 -1.84 -34.63 -7.04
C THR A 271 -1.23 -33.32 -7.51
N THR A 272 -1.43 -32.27 -6.71
CA THR A 272 -0.73 -31.00 -6.85
C THR A 272 0.33 -30.87 -5.76
N VAL A 273 1.59 -30.79 -6.16
CA VAL A 273 2.74 -30.49 -5.30
C VAL A 273 3.15 -29.04 -5.53
N SER A 274 2.86 -28.16 -4.58
CA SER A 274 3.06 -26.72 -4.81
C SER A 274 3.63 -25.95 -3.65
N ARG A 275 4.48 -24.94 -3.91
CA ARG A 275 4.99 -24.06 -2.85
C ARG A 275 5.77 -24.77 -1.74
N ASN A 276 6.32 -25.96 -2.00
CA ASN A 276 7.14 -26.65 -1.01
C ASN A 276 8.58 -26.12 -1.09
N ARG A 277 9.20 -25.93 0.09
CA ARG A 277 10.60 -25.55 0.23
C ARG A 277 11.40 -26.78 0.64
N ILE A 278 12.33 -27.19 -0.20
CA ILE A 278 13.20 -28.34 0.08
C ILE A 278 14.66 -27.86 0.08
N PHE A 279 15.34 -27.89 1.22
CA PHE A 279 16.69 -27.32 1.36
C PHE A 279 17.56 -28.04 2.35
N SER A 280 18.85 -27.74 2.36
CA SER A 280 19.81 -28.38 3.27
C SER A 280 19.67 -29.90 3.31
N ILE A 281 19.30 -30.52 2.18
CA ILE A 281 19.40 -31.97 2.03
C ILE A 281 20.89 -32.27 1.95
N ALA A 282 21.48 -32.53 3.11
CA ALA A 282 22.91 -32.71 3.24
C ALA A 282 23.26 -34.20 3.27
N SER A 283 24.47 -34.47 2.82
CA SER A 283 25.11 -35.76 3.00
C SER A 283 26.13 -35.69 4.11
N THR A 284 26.45 -36.83 4.71
CA THR A 284 27.63 -36.94 5.59
C THR A 284 28.88 -37.21 4.76
N ASN A 285 30.06 -36.94 5.33
CA ASN A 285 31.34 -37.27 4.70
C ASN A 285 31.39 -38.74 4.25
N GLY A 286 31.77 -38.98 2.99
CA GLY A 286 31.91 -40.33 2.40
C GLY A 286 30.60 -40.98 1.94
N SER A 287 29.45 -40.30 2.04
CA SER A 287 28.18 -40.85 1.54
C SER A 287 28.21 -41.03 0.01
N THR A 288 27.63 -42.12 -0.46
CA THR A 288 27.38 -42.39 -1.89
C THR A 288 25.89 -42.49 -2.21
N GLY A 289 25.02 -42.12 -1.25
CA GLY A 289 23.58 -42.18 -1.42
C GLY A 289 23.08 -41.17 -2.46
N THR A 290 21.92 -41.44 -3.05
CA THR A 290 21.26 -40.51 -3.97
C THR A 290 20.54 -39.43 -3.18
N LEU A 291 20.66 -38.17 -3.62
CA LEU A 291 19.91 -37.05 -3.04
C LEU A 291 18.86 -36.59 -4.05
N THR A 292 17.58 -36.63 -3.68
CA THR A 292 16.47 -36.21 -4.54
C THR A 292 15.62 -35.16 -3.85
N GLY A 293 15.29 -34.07 -4.54
CA GLY A 293 14.33 -33.07 -4.06
C GLY A 293 12.91 -33.61 -4.15
N ILE A 294 12.39 -33.71 -5.39
CA ILE A 294 11.08 -34.30 -5.68
C ILE A 294 11.24 -35.44 -6.68
N GLU A 295 10.62 -36.58 -6.40
CA GLU A 295 10.62 -37.76 -7.24
C GLU A 295 9.19 -38.19 -7.57
N PHE A 296 8.93 -38.56 -8.83
CA PHE A 296 7.68 -39.17 -9.25
C PHE A 296 7.93 -40.50 -9.96
N ASP A 297 7.59 -41.62 -9.33
CA ASP A 297 7.75 -42.96 -9.90
C ASP A 297 6.50 -43.42 -10.67
N GLY A 298 5.33 -42.86 -10.35
CA GLY A 298 4.06 -43.27 -10.93
C GLY A 298 3.63 -44.69 -10.55
N SER A 299 2.54 -45.15 -11.18
CA SER A 299 1.97 -46.49 -10.97
C SER A 299 1.66 -47.18 -12.29
N SER A 300 1.67 -48.52 -12.26
CA SER A 300 1.28 -49.35 -13.40
C SER A 300 -0.23 -49.67 -13.33
N GLY A 301 -0.93 -49.56 -14.46
CA GLY A 301 -2.30 -50.07 -14.60
C GLY A 301 -3.42 -49.03 -14.59
N ASN A 302 -3.20 -47.79 -14.13
CA ASN A 302 -4.18 -46.71 -14.21
C ASN A 302 -3.44 -45.34 -14.32
N PRO A 303 -3.84 -44.40 -15.18
CA PRO A 303 -3.22 -43.08 -15.32
C PRO A 303 -3.18 -42.23 -14.03
N ALA A 304 -2.07 -41.56 -13.75
CA ALA A 304 -1.95 -40.46 -12.79
C ALA A 304 -1.70 -39.11 -13.51
N SER A 305 -2.09 -38.01 -12.87
CA SER A 305 -1.91 -36.64 -13.35
C SER A 305 -1.31 -35.79 -12.23
N VAL A 306 0.01 -35.60 -12.28
CA VAL A 306 0.78 -34.90 -11.25
C VAL A 306 1.18 -33.51 -11.74
N THR A 307 0.92 -32.50 -10.93
CA THR A 307 1.36 -31.12 -11.15
C THR A 307 2.34 -30.71 -10.07
N ILE A 308 3.57 -30.36 -10.46
CA ILE A 308 4.63 -29.86 -9.58
C ILE A 308 4.84 -28.38 -9.96
N VAL A 309 4.47 -27.45 -9.07
CA VAL A 309 4.42 -26.01 -9.42
C VAL A 309 4.86 -25.09 -8.28
N ASN A 310 5.61 -24.03 -8.58
CA ASN A 310 6.07 -23.04 -7.59
C ASN A 310 6.86 -23.67 -6.42
N ASN A 311 7.59 -24.77 -6.60
CA ASN A 311 8.43 -25.32 -5.53
C ASN A 311 9.84 -24.72 -5.60
N MET A 312 10.45 -24.50 -4.44
CA MET A 312 11.82 -24.02 -4.29
C MET A 312 12.70 -25.13 -3.71
N ILE A 313 13.62 -25.67 -4.53
CA ILE A 313 14.46 -26.81 -4.18
C ILE A 313 15.92 -26.38 -4.23
N SER A 314 16.66 -26.50 -3.14
CA SER A 314 18.11 -26.25 -3.09
C SER A 314 18.84 -27.44 -2.48
N ILE A 315 19.65 -28.15 -3.28
CA ILE A 315 20.43 -29.29 -2.82
C ILE A 315 21.91 -28.93 -2.91
N ILE A 316 22.52 -28.69 -1.75
CA ILE A 316 23.91 -28.26 -1.63
C ILE A 316 24.55 -29.16 -0.58
N PRO A 317 25.14 -30.29 -1.01
CA PRO A 317 25.80 -31.21 -0.09
C PRO A 317 26.92 -30.50 0.68
N SER A 318 27.00 -30.75 1.99
CA SER A 318 28.02 -30.14 2.86
C SER A 318 29.43 -30.74 2.67
N PHE A 319 29.53 -31.89 1.99
CA PHE A 319 30.80 -32.58 1.71
C PHE A 319 30.95 -32.92 0.23
N SER A 320 32.20 -32.95 -0.22
CA SER A 320 32.56 -33.35 -1.58
C SER A 320 32.51 -34.87 -1.73
N ASN A 321 31.35 -35.39 -2.11
CA ASN A 321 31.09 -36.81 -2.27
C ASN A 321 30.82 -37.22 -3.73
N SER A 322 30.91 -38.52 -4.03
CA SER A 322 30.50 -39.08 -5.32
C SER A 322 29.04 -39.52 -5.24
N GLN A 323 28.13 -38.56 -5.32
CA GLN A 323 26.69 -38.78 -5.19
C GLN A 323 25.93 -38.33 -6.42
N THR A 324 24.93 -39.11 -6.78
CA THR A 324 23.94 -38.70 -7.77
C THR A 324 22.94 -37.76 -7.10
N ILE A 325 22.66 -36.63 -7.74
CA ILE A 325 21.73 -35.62 -7.23
C ILE A 325 20.67 -35.32 -8.28
N TYR A 326 19.42 -35.31 -7.85
CA TYR A 326 18.27 -34.91 -8.64
C TYR A 326 17.51 -33.79 -7.94
N GLY A 327 17.30 -32.67 -8.62
CA GLY A 327 16.40 -31.64 -8.13
C GLY A 327 14.96 -32.13 -8.22
N ILE A 328 14.50 -32.35 -9.44
CA ILE A 328 13.24 -33.02 -9.76
C ILE A 328 13.53 -34.21 -10.67
N ARG A 329 12.93 -35.36 -10.35
CA ARG A 329 13.12 -36.62 -11.07
C ARG A 329 11.76 -37.22 -11.41
N ASP A 330 11.54 -37.48 -12.70
CA ASP A 330 10.37 -38.22 -13.18
C ASP A 330 10.78 -39.61 -13.68
N PHE A 331 10.21 -40.66 -13.12
CA PHE A 331 10.36 -42.07 -13.50
C PHE A 331 9.02 -42.72 -13.85
N ALA A 332 8.00 -41.90 -14.14
CA ALA A 332 6.66 -42.37 -14.38
C ALA A 332 6.53 -43.33 -15.57
N LEU A 333 5.64 -44.30 -15.40
CA LEU A 333 5.29 -45.27 -16.44
C LEU A 333 4.38 -44.68 -17.52
N LEU A 334 4.25 -45.39 -18.64
CA LEU A 334 3.29 -45.07 -19.70
C LEU A 334 1.85 -45.04 -19.14
N GLY A 335 1.08 -44.02 -19.54
CA GLY A 335 -0.26 -43.74 -19.01
C GLY A 335 -0.32 -42.49 -18.13
N ASN A 336 0.80 -42.04 -17.57
CA ASN A 336 0.84 -40.89 -16.67
C ASN A 336 1.01 -39.54 -17.40
N THR A 337 0.57 -38.47 -16.74
CA THR A 337 0.71 -37.07 -17.15
C THR A 337 1.48 -36.30 -16.07
N VAL A 338 2.53 -35.60 -16.48
CA VAL A 338 3.41 -34.84 -15.58
C VAL A 338 3.51 -33.40 -16.07
N THR A 339 3.18 -32.44 -15.19
CA THR A 339 3.30 -31.00 -15.45
C THR A 339 4.21 -30.38 -14.40
N ILE A 340 5.32 -29.79 -14.84
CA ILE A 340 6.34 -29.16 -13.99
C ILE A 340 6.48 -27.71 -14.43
N ASN A 341 5.84 -26.79 -13.72
CA ASN A 341 5.83 -25.37 -14.11
C ASN A 341 6.32 -24.46 -12.99
N HIS A 342 7.02 -23.37 -13.32
CA HIS A 342 7.38 -22.34 -12.32
C HIS A 342 8.13 -22.90 -11.10
N ASN A 343 8.96 -23.92 -11.23
CA ASN A 343 9.78 -24.38 -10.11
C ASN A 343 11.17 -23.75 -10.20
N THR A 344 11.77 -23.49 -9.04
CA THR A 344 13.17 -23.05 -8.94
C THR A 344 13.98 -24.16 -8.28
N VAL A 345 14.95 -24.70 -9.02
CA VAL A 345 15.86 -25.75 -8.56
C VAL A 345 17.28 -25.21 -8.59
N LEU A 346 17.96 -25.25 -7.45
CA LEU A 346 19.38 -24.98 -7.31
C LEU A 346 20.12 -26.24 -6.82
N ILE A 347 21.05 -26.76 -7.61
CA ILE A 347 22.04 -27.74 -7.16
C ILE A 347 23.38 -27.03 -7.03
N GLY A 348 24.10 -27.23 -5.92
CA GLY A 348 25.39 -26.59 -5.67
C GLY A 348 26.42 -27.52 -5.05
N GLY A 349 27.49 -26.92 -4.53
CA GLY A 349 28.59 -27.65 -3.89
C GLY A 349 29.63 -28.19 -4.87
N THR A 350 30.43 -29.14 -4.41
CA THR A 350 31.52 -29.76 -5.18
C THR A 350 31.32 -31.26 -5.29
N ALA A 351 31.34 -31.81 -6.51
CA ALA A 351 31.28 -33.24 -6.78
C ALA A 351 32.68 -33.87 -6.91
N THR A 352 32.76 -35.18 -6.71
CA THR A 352 33.99 -35.96 -6.94
C THR A 352 33.87 -37.03 -8.03
N GLY A 353 32.67 -37.46 -8.44
CA GLY A 353 32.57 -38.54 -9.45
C GLY A 353 31.20 -38.97 -9.99
N SER A 354 30.08 -38.37 -9.61
CA SER A 354 28.73 -38.78 -10.06
C SER A 354 27.97 -37.64 -10.74
N ALA A 355 27.23 -37.96 -11.81
CA ALA A 355 26.45 -36.99 -12.56
C ALA A 355 25.23 -36.50 -11.76
N THR A 356 24.74 -35.31 -12.10
CA THR A 356 23.62 -34.66 -11.40
C THR A 356 22.69 -33.96 -12.39
N TRP A 357 21.42 -33.81 -12.02
CA TRP A 357 20.40 -33.19 -12.86
C TRP A 357 19.49 -32.28 -12.04
N ALA A 358 19.34 -31.02 -12.43
CA ALA A 358 18.32 -30.16 -11.82
C ALA A 358 16.90 -30.66 -12.18
N LEU A 359 16.69 -31.12 -13.41
CA LEU A 359 15.50 -31.89 -13.81
C LEU A 359 15.89 -33.07 -14.70
N VAL A 360 15.29 -34.24 -14.49
CA VAL A 360 15.43 -35.36 -15.42
C VAL A 360 14.12 -36.11 -15.59
N ARG A 361 13.84 -36.50 -16.84
CA ARG A 361 12.91 -37.60 -17.14
C ARG A 361 13.71 -38.86 -17.40
N GLY A 362 13.36 -39.91 -16.67
CA GLY A 362 13.99 -41.21 -16.70
C GLY A 362 13.71 -42.01 -17.97
N THR A 363 14.13 -43.26 -17.97
CA THR A 363 14.01 -44.20 -19.09
C THR A 363 12.59 -44.72 -19.30
N LEU A 364 11.72 -44.58 -18.29
CA LEU A 364 10.32 -44.94 -18.33
C LEU A 364 9.51 -43.69 -18.73
N THR A 365 8.57 -43.85 -19.66
CA THR A 365 8.04 -42.69 -20.39
C THR A 365 6.59 -42.41 -20.02
N PRO A 366 6.26 -41.28 -19.35
CA PRO A 366 4.88 -40.83 -19.25
C PRO A 366 4.29 -40.57 -20.62
N THR A 367 2.96 -40.62 -20.72
CA THR A 367 2.23 -40.25 -21.94
C THR A 367 2.49 -38.81 -22.31
N THR A 368 2.47 -37.92 -21.31
CA THR A 368 2.75 -36.50 -21.48
C THR A 368 3.66 -35.97 -20.37
N PHE A 369 4.67 -35.21 -20.78
CA PHE A 369 5.57 -34.50 -19.88
C PHE A 369 5.66 -33.05 -20.33
N THR A 370 5.40 -32.12 -19.42
CA THR A 370 5.53 -30.68 -19.65
C THR A 370 6.48 -30.07 -18.63
N ALA A 371 7.48 -29.31 -19.10
CA ALA A 371 8.35 -28.48 -18.26
C ALA A 371 8.37 -27.04 -18.79
N ARG A 372 7.74 -26.09 -18.10
CA ARG A 372 7.72 -24.67 -18.53
C ARG A 372 8.03 -23.70 -17.41
N ASN A 373 8.59 -22.55 -17.74
CA ASN A 373 8.82 -21.47 -16.77
C ASN A 373 9.63 -21.89 -15.55
N ASN A 374 10.48 -22.93 -15.63
CA ASN A 374 11.31 -23.36 -14.50
C ASN A 374 12.69 -22.71 -14.56
N ILE A 375 13.29 -22.43 -13.39
CA ILE A 375 14.72 -22.19 -13.27
C ILE A 375 15.38 -23.49 -12.83
N LEU A 376 16.22 -24.05 -13.69
CA LEU A 376 16.94 -25.30 -13.46
C LEU A 376 18.43 -25.00 -13.41
N PHE A 377 18.90 -24.71 -12.21
CA PHE A 377 20.22 -24.16 -11.95
C PHE A 377 21.11 -25.20 -11.28
N ASN A 378 21.95 -25.87 -12.06
CA ASN A 378 22.97 -26.77 -11.57
C ASN A 378 24.35 -26.07 -11.55
N ASN A 379 24.71 -25.52 -10.40
CA ASN A 379 25.96 -24.82 -10.14
C ASN A 379 27.07 -25.72 -9.57
N GLN A 380 26.90 -27.04 -9.63
CA GLN A 380 27.88 -27.93 -9.02
C GLN A 380 29.24 -27.79 -9.72
N THR A 381 30.33 -27.94 -8.96
CA THR A 381 31.70 -27.81 -9.46
C THR A 381 32.50 -29.09 -9.18
N GLY A 382 33.65 -29.26 -9.86
CA GLY A 382 34.52 -30.42 -9.63
C GLY A 382 34.04 -31.71 -10.30
N GLY A 383 34.74 -32.81 -10.04
CA GLY A 383 34.49 -34.10 -10.69
C GLY A 383 34.88 -34.14 -12.18
N SER A 384 34.90 -35.34 -12.75
CA SER A 384 35.12 -35.59 -14.19
C SER A 384 33.83 -35.89 -14.95
N VAL A 385 32.69 -35.52 -14.37
CA VAL A 385 31.33 -35.83 -14.80
C VAL A 385 30.55 -34.56 -15.15
N ASN A 386 29.37 -34.69 -15.74
CA ASN A 386 28.55 -33.54 -16.12
C ASN A 386 27.48 -33.24 -15.06
N HIS A 387 27.19 -31.96 -14.91
CA HIS A 387 26.17 -31.41 -14.01
C HIS A 387 25.08 -30.78 -14.88
N PHE A 388 24.07 -31.59 -15.18
CA PHE A 388 23.05 -31.27 -16.16
C PHE A 388 22.01 -30.30 -15.58
N ALA A 389 21.60 -29.34 -16.39
CA ALA A 389 20.43 -28.50 -16.09
C ALA A 389 19.13 -29.31 -16.31
N ILE A 390 19.08 -30.05 -17.41
CA ILE A 390 17.93 -30.89 -17.75
C ILE A 390 18.36 -32.15 -18.51
N GLY A 391 17.61 -33.24 -18.34
CA GLY A 391 17.83 -34.49 -19.04
C GLY A 391 16.56 -35.19 -19.51
N ASP A 392 16.68 -35.89 -20.63
CA ASP A 392 15.66 -36.81 -21.12
C ASP A 392 16.29 -38.16 -21.51
N GLN A 393 15.96 -39.18 -20.73
CA GLN A 393 16.48 -40.54 -20.87
C GLN A 393 15.50 -41.51 -21.54
N SER A 394 14.36 -40.99 -22.00
CA SER A 394 13.20 -41.77 -22.45
C SER A 394 13.38 -42.47 -23.80
N ALA A 395 14.53 -42.31 -24.48
CA ALA A 395 14.76 -42.72 -25.86
C ALA A 395 13.79 -42.09 -26.89
N GLY A 396 13.11 -40.99 -26.55
CA GLY A 396 12.20 -40.28 -27.46
C GLY A 396 10.76 -40.82 -27.50
N SER A 397 10.35 -41.68 -26.56
CA SER A 397 8.95 -42.07 -26.40
C SER A 397 8.17 -41.13 -25.47
N GLY A 398 6.83 -41.10 -25.66
CA GLY A 398 5.92 -40.15 -25.00
C GLY A 398 5.95 -38.76 -25.63
N SER A 399 5.02 -37.88 -25.23
CA SER A 399 5.07 -36.47 -25.61
C SER A 399 5.93 -35.68 -24.61
N TRP A 400 6.78 -34.79 -25.12
CA TRP A 400 7.62 -33.91 -24.33
C TRP A 400 7.42 -32.47 -24.80
N THR A 401 7.10 -31.57 -23.87
CA THR A 401 7.05 -30.13 -24.15
C THR A 401 7.89 -29.37 -23.12
N SER A 402 8.97 -28.73 -23.58
CA SER A 402 9.79 -27.82 -22.78
C SER A 402 9.69 -26.41 -23.36
N ASN A 403 9.51 -25.37 -22.56
CA ASN A 403 9.56 -24.01 -23.09
C ASN A 403 9.70 -22.94 -21.99
N TYR A 404 10.33 -21.81 -22.31
CA TYR A 404 10.46 -20.67 -21.39
C TYR A 404 11.12 -21.04 -20.05
N ASN A 405 12.05 -21.99 -20.05
CA ASN A 405 12.85 -22.32 -18.87
C ASN A 405 14.18 -21.56 -18.89
N ILE A 406 14.84 -21.46 -17.73
CA ILE A 406 16.23 -21.06 -17.62
C ILE A 406 17.06 -22.29 -17.24
N PHE A 407 18.00 -22.66 -18.10
CA PHE A 407 18.90 -23.77 -17.90
C PHE A 407 20.29 -23.26 -17.55
N VAL A 408 20.78 -23.60 -16.35
CA VAL A 408 22.15 -23.33 -15.96
C VAL A 408 22.81 -24.64 -15.54
N GLY A 409 23.98 -24.93 -16.09
CA GLY A 409 24.68 -26.18 -15.83
C GLY A 409 26.18 -26.03 -16.01
N THR A 410 26.93 -27.02 -15.55
CA THR A 410 28.38 -27.11 -15.76
C THR A 410 28.70 -28.47 -16.38
N GLY A 411 29.48 -28.49 -17.45
CA GLY A 411 29.90 -29.71 -18.13
C GLY A 411 31.42 -29.83 -18.19
N THR A 412 31.90 -31.06 -18.42
CA THR A 412 33.31 -31.31 -18.79
C THR A 412 33.72 -30.53 -20.04
N ASN A 413 32.77 -30.35 -20.96
CA ASN A 413 32.76 -29.28 -21.95
C ASN A 413 31.72 -28.25 -21.51
N PRO A 414 32.10 -26.98 -21.25
CA PRO A 414 31.19 -25.94 -20.80
C PRO A 414 29.96 -25.74 -21.70
N ALA A 415 29.98 -26.17 -22.97
CA ALA A 415 28.83 -26.03 -23.86
C ALA A 415 27.77 -27.16 -23.73
N ASN A 416 28.09 -28.28 -23.06
CA ASN A 416 27.30 -29.52 -23.13
C ASN A 416 26.77 -29.98 -21.76
N PHE A 417 25.85 -29.21 -21.18
CA PHE A 417 25.21 -29.49 -19.88
C PHE A 417 23.73 -29.89 -19.99
N PHE A 418 23.34 -30.46 -21.13
CA PHE A 418 22.05 -31.10 -21.35
C PHE A 418 22.24 -32.60 -21.55
N ASP A 419 21.33 -33.42 -21.05
CA ASP A 419 21.37 -34.88 -21.22
C ASP A 419 20.30 -35.34 -22.22
N TYR A 420 20.71 -36.01 -23.28
CA TYR A 420 19.80 -36.64 -24.23
C TYR A 420 20.32 -38.01 -24.67
N GLY A 421 19.79 -39.07 -24.06
CA GLY A 421 20.15 -40.45 -24.36
C GLY A 421 19.77 -41.40 -23.24
N THR A 422 19.83 -42.71 -23.48
CA THR A 422 19.39 -43.74 -22.52
C THR A 422 20.45 -44.11 -21.47
N SER A 423 21.59 -43.42 -21.44
CA SER A 423 22.68 -43.72 -20.49
C SER A 423 22.35 -43.28 -19.08
N SER A 424 22.56 -44.15 -18.09
CA SER A 424 22.41 -43.82 -16.67
C SER A 424 23.45 -42.81 -16.16
N THR A 425 24.53 -42.59 -16.90
CA THR A 425 25.54 -41.55 -16.61
C THR A 425 25.31 -40.26 -17.38
N GLY A 426 24.23 -40.19 -18.17
CA GLY A 426 23.91 -39.09 -19.07
C GLY A 426 24.75 -39.07 -20.35
N THR A 427 24.18 -38.50 -21.41
CA THR A 427 24.80 -38.29 -22.72
C THR A 427 24.83 -36.78 -23.00
N PRO A 428 25.98 -36.10 -22.82
CA PRO A 428 26.04 -34.65 -22.87
C PRO A 428 25.86 -34.10 -24.29
N ILE A 429 24.92 -33.18 -24.47
CA ILE A 429 24.66 -32.47 -25.73
C ILE A 429 24.60 -30.95 -25.52
N SER A 430 24.72 -30.20 -26.62
CA SER A 430 24.64 -28.73 -26.61
C SER A 430 23.19 -28.24 -26.49
N PHE A 431 23.01 -26.98 -26.08
CA PHE A 431 21.69 -26.35 -26.06
C PHE A 431 21.01 -26.32 -27.43
N THR A 432 21.74 -26.01 -28.50
CA THR A 432 21.20 -26.03 -29.87
C THR A 432 20.72 -27.43 -30.27
N THR A 433 21.44 -28.48 -29.86
CA THR A 433 21.02 -29.86 -30.08
C THR A 433 19.78 -30.21 -29.26
N TRP A 434 19.67 -29.70 -28.03
CA TRP A 434 18.50 -29.89 -27.17
C TRP A 434 17.25 -29.25 -27.81
N GLN A 435 17.35 -28.01 -28.28
CA GLN A 435 16.26 -27.31 -28.98
C GLN A 435 15.82 -28.05 -30.25
N ALA A 436 16.78 -28.55 -31.03
CA ALA A 436 16.54 -29.28 -32.27
C ALA A 436 16.15 -30.76 -32.09
N GLY A 437 16.17 -31.29 -30.86
CA GLY A 437 15.84 -32.68 -30.56
C GLY A 437 14.41 -33.02 -31.00
N SER A 438 14.15 -34.29 -31.35
CA SER A 438 12.81 -34.77 -31.72
C SER A 438 12.03 -35.23 -30.49
N PRO A 439 10.72 -34.90 -30.37
CA PRO A 439 10.01 -33.84 -31.12
C PRO A 439 10.59 -32.45 -30.76
N SER A 440 10.50 -31.43 -31.62
CA SER A 440 11.02 -30.06 -31.33
C SER A 440 10.65 -29.65 -29.90
N ARG A 441 11.66 -29.56 -29.04
CA ARG A 441 11.45 -29.66 -27.59
C ARG A 441 11.25 -28.32 -26.95
N ASP A 442 11.93 -27.30 -27.46
CA ASP A 442 12.17 -26.05 -26.77
C ASP A 442 12.54 -24.93 -27.74
N ALA A 443 11.73 -23.87 -27.76
CA ALA A 443 11.92 -22.75 -28.69
C ALA A 443 12.32 -21.44 -27.99
N ASN A 444 11.96 -21.24 -26.73
CA ASN A 444 12.09 -19.94 -26.05
C ASN A 444 12.84 -20.02 -24.72
N SER A 445 13.31 -21.20 -24.30
CA SER A 445 14.17 -21.28 -23.11
C SER A 445 15.50 -20.58 -23.32
N GLN A 446 16.13 -20.21 -22.22
CA GLN A 446 17.45 -19.59 -22.16
C GLN A 446 18.43 -20.59 -21.53
N ALA A 447 19.69 -20.53 -21.93
CA ALA A 447 20.72 -21.42 -21.39
C ALA A 447 22.08 -20.73 -21.26
N SER A 448 22.79 -20.98 -20.16
CA SER A 448 24.15 -20.50 -19.96
C SER A 448 24.91 -21.36 -18.94
N ASN A 449 26.24 -21.22 -18.93
CA ASN A 449 27.03 -21.62 -17.77
C ASN A 449 26.81 -20.64 -16.59
N PRO A 450 27.25 -20.96 -15.36
CA PRO A 450 27.08 -20.13 -14.17
C PRO A 450 27.97 -18.87 -14.14
N ILE A 451 27.88 -18.03 -15.16
CA ILE A 451 28.71 -16.85 -15.38
C ILE A 451 27.84 -15.66 -15.82
N GLY A 452 28.38 -14.44 -15.71
CA GLY A 452 27.68 -13.22 -16.08
C GLY A 452 26.34 -13.09 -15.34
N ASN A 453 25.25 -12.96 -16.10
CA ASN A 453 23.89 -12.82 -15.56
C ASN A 453 23.35 -14.11 -14.92
N TYR A 454 24.00 -15.25 -15.14
CA TYR A 454 23.57 -16.56 -14.64
C TYR A 454 24.42 -17.01 -13.44
N THR A 455 24.86 -16.08 -12.59
CA THR A 455 25.50 -16.43 -11.31
C THR A 455 24.45 -16.56 -10.22
N VAL A 456 24.74 -17.34 -9.16
CA VAL A 456 23.81 -17.47 -8.01
C VAL A 456 23.41 -16.12 -7.47
N GLY A 457 24.37 -15.22 -7.24
CA GLY A 457 24.11 -13.89 -6.68
C GLY A 457 23.36 -12.94 -7.61
N ASN A 458 23.25 -13.22 -8.92
CA ASN A 458 22.43 -12.43 -9.84
C ASN A 458 21.04 -13.04 -10.04
N MET A 459 20.92 -14.37 -9.94
CA MET A 459 19.63 -15.06 -10.07
C MET A 459 18.82 -15.02 -8.78
N PHE A 460 19.48 -15.21 -7.63
CA PHE A 460 18.84 -15.46 -6.35
C PHE A 460 19.44 -14.58 -5.24
N LEU A 461 18.68 -14.39 -4.15
CA LEU A 461 19.15 -13.64 -2.98
C LEU A 461 20.30 -14.33 -2.25
N SER A 462 20.27 -15.67 -2.13
CA SER A 462 21.36 -16.44 -1.56
C SER A 462 21.32 -17.92 -1.97
N LEU A 463 22.22 -18.75 -1.43
CA LEU A 463 22.18 -20.21 -1.62
C LEU A 463 21.03 -20.90 -0.87
N THR A 464 20.48 -20.24 0.14
CA THR A 464 19.40 -20.76 1.00
C THR A 464 18.06 -20.07 0.74
N ASP A 465 18.09 -18.93 0.06
CA ASP A 465 16.93 -18.14 -0.32
C ASP A 465 16.90 -17.97 -1.85
N LEU A 466 15.95 -18.67 -2.48
CA LEU A 466 15.83 -18.76 -3.94
C LEU A 466 14.82 -17.77 -4.53
N HIS A 467 14.32 -16.80 -3.76
CA HIS A 467 13.63 -15.67 -4.36
C HIS A 467 14.61 -14.93 -5.29
N LEU A 468 14.08 -14.34 -6.35
CA LEU A 468 14.83 -13.69 -7.41
C LEU A 468 15.57 -12.48 -6.87
N ASN A 469 16.83 -12.33 -7.28
CA ASN A 469 17.52 -11.07 -7.05
C ASN A 469 17.08 -10.04 -8.10
N VAL A 470 16.53 -8.94 -7.63
CA VAL A 470 16.05 -7.81 -8.44
C VAL A 470 17.14 -6.80 -8.78
N ILE A 471 18.35 -6.97 -8.24
CA ILE A 471 19.50 -6.10 -8.54
C ILE A 471 20.21 -6.61 -9.81
N GLY A 472 20.25 -5.77 -10.85
CA GLY A 472 20.93 -6.07 -12.11
C GLY A 472 20.03 -6.64 -13.21
N THR A 473 20.61 -7.25 -14.24
CA THR A 473 19.86 -7.85 -15.37
C THR A 473 19.58 -9.34 -15.09
N ASN A 474 18.65 -9.63 -14.17
CA ASN A 474 18.21 -11.00 -13.91
C ASN A 474 17.36 -11.51 -15.09
N PRO A 475 17.79 -12.58 -15.79
CA PRO A 475 17.11 -13.08 -16.99
C PRO A 475 15.77 -13.78 -16.71
N ALA A 476 15.42 -14.03 -15.45
CA ALA A 476 14.13 -14.59 -15.06
C ALA A 476 12.99 -13.56 -15.09
N ILE A 477 13.32 -12.29 -14.86
CA ILE A 477 12.33 -11.22 -14.69
C ILE A 477 11.63 -10.96 -16.02
N SER A 478 10.29 -10.91 -15.99
CA SER A 478 9.41 -10.58 -17.10
C SER A 478 9.68 -11.38 -18.37
N SER A 479 9.90 -12.68 -18.22
CA SER A 479 10.34 -13.58 -19.31
C SER A 479 9.53 -14.87 -19.43
N CYS A 480 8.47 -15.06 -18.64
CA CYS A 480 7.71 -16.31 -18.64
C CYS A 480 6.64 -16.38 -19.75
N LEU A 481 6.16 -17.59 -20.01
CA LEU A 481 4.89 -17.84 -20.70
C LEU A 481 3.73 -17.77 -19.71
N SER A 482 2.66 -17.03 -20.00
CA SER A 482 1.48 -17.01 -19.13
C SER A 482 0.82 -18.39 -19.06
N VAL A 483 0.61 -18.91 -17.84
CA VAL A 483 -0.10 -20.16 -17.55
C VAL A 483 -1.33 -19.81 -16.71
N THR A 484 -2.52 -19.80 -17.31
CA THR A 484 -3.75 -19.31 -16.68
C THR A 484 -4.15 -20.02 -15.39
N SER A 485 -3.71 -21.27 -15.19
CA SER A 485 -3.99 -22.04 -13.98
C SER A 485 -3.03 -21.73 -12.82
N VAL A 486 -1.99 -20.92 -13.02
CA VAL A 486 -0.99 -20.55 -12.00
C VAL A 486 -1.08 -19.05 -11.75
N THR A 487 -1.87 -18.65 -10.74
CA THR A 487 -2.24 -17.25 -10.51
C THR A 487 -1.39 -16.54 -9.46
N ALA A 488 -0.56 -17.29 -8.74
CA ALA A 488 0.34 -16.76 -7.71
C ALA A 488 1.56 -17.68 -7.60
N ASP A 489 2.62 -17.21 -6.95
CA ASP A 489 3.94 -17.84 -6.89
C ASP A 489 4.15 -18.68 -5.61
N PHE A 490 5.38 -18.81 -5.10
CA PHE A 490 5.75 -19.59 -3.90
C PHE A 490 5.15 -19.02 -2.60
N ASP A 491 5.26 -17.73 -2.39
CA ASP A 491 4.88 -16.96 -1.19
C ASP A 491 3.53 -16.25 -1.34
N ASN A 492 2.84 -16.57 -2.44
CA ASN A 492 1.48 -16.13 -2.77
C ASN A 492 1.41 -14.70 -3.33
N ASP A 493 2.52 -14.22 -3.88
CA ASP A 493 2.58 -13.01 -4.67
C ASP A 493 1.84 -13.24 -6.01
N PRO A 494 1.00 -12.28 -6.44
CA PRO A 494 0.14 -12.44 -7.60
C PRO A 494 0.96 -12.42 -8.89
N ARG A 495 0.71 -13.39 -9.78
CA ARG A 495 1.30 -13.39 -11.12
C ARG A 495 0.42 -12.59 -12.10
N PRO A 496 0.99 -11.71 -12.94
CA PRO A 496 0.23 -10.98 -13.96
C PRO A 496 -0.56 -11.90 -14.89
N ALA A 497 -1.84 -11.58 -15.11
CA ALA A 497 -2.68 -12.28 -16.08
C ALA A 497 -2.52 -11.68 -17.49
N GLY A 498 -2.52 -12.51 -18.52
CA GLY A 498 -2.56 -12.06 -19.93
C GLY A 498 -1.20 -11.93 -20.62
N THR A 499 -0.97 -10.82 -21.34
CA THR A 499 0.18 -10.62 -22.23
C THR A 499 1.43 -10.01 -21.57
N ASN A 500 1.33 -9.57 -20.30
CA ASN A 500 2.50 -9.14 -19.55
C ASN A 500 3.24 -10.37 -19.01
N PRO A 501 4.53 -10.55 -19.31
CA PRO A 501 5.22 -11.76 -18.90
C PRO A 501 5.46 -11.70 -17.39
N ALA A 502 4.96 -12.70 -16.67
CA ALA A 502 5.36 -12.97 -15.29
C ALA A 502 6.82 -13.48 -15.27
N ASP A 503 7.32 -13.81 -14.09
CA ASP A 503 8.71 -14.26 -13.94
C ASP A 503 8.86 -15.78 -14.17
N ILE A 504 10.01 -16.17 -14.71
CA ILE A 504 10.41 -17.59 -14.78
C ILE A 504 10.84 -18.02 -13.38
N GLY A 505 10.41 -19.20 -12.94
CA GLY A 505 10.74 -19.77 -11.63
C GLY A 505 9.59 -19.67 -10.63
N ALA A 506 9.87 -20.05 -9.39
CA ALA A 506 8.90 -20.17 -8.30
C ALA A 506 8.54 -18.86 -7.61
N ASP A 507 9.32 -17.80 -7.84
CA ASP A 507 9.12 -16.48 -7.26
C ASP A 507 8.61 -15.50 -8.34
N GLU A 508 7.93 -14.46 -7.90
CA GLU A 508 7.45 -13.34 -8.69
C GLU A 508 7.87 -12.02 -8.03
N VAL A 509 8.49 -11.15 -8.80
CA VAL A 509 8.72 -9.77 -8.39
C VAL A 509 7.47 -8.99 -8.74
N VAL A 510 6.66 -8.62 -7.74
CA VAL A 510 5.37 -7.96 -8.00
C VAL A 510 5.59 -6.59 -8.62
N GLN A 511 5.03 -6.39 -9.81
CA GLN A 511 5.04 -5.12 -10.53
C GLN A 511 3.65 -4.48 -10.51
N SER A 512 3.60 -3.16 -10.68
CA SER A 512 2.33 -2.45 -10.86
C SER A 512 1.62 -2.91 -12.15
N ILE A 513 0.28 -2.93 -12.13
CA ILE A 513 -0.52 -3.21 -13.33
C ILE A 513 -1.30 -1.94 -13.65
N GLY A 514 -1.09 -1.39 -14.85
CA GLY A 514 -1.73 -0.14 -15.27
C GLY A 514 -1.30 1.08 -14.44
N GLY A 515 -0.09 1.06 -13.87
CA GLY A 515 0.43 2.15 -13.03
C GLY A 515 -0.04 2.10 -11.57
N VAL A 516 -0.68 1.00 -11.15
CA VAL A 516 -1.16 0.82 -9.77
C VAL A 516 -0.62 -0.48 -9.20
N LEU A 517 0.10 -0.39 -8.08
CA LEU A 517 0.43 -1.54 -7.25
C LEU A 517 -0.73 -1.76 -6.28
N ALA A 518 -1.39 -2.92 -6.39
CA ALA A 518 -2.55 -3.24 -5.55
C ALA A 518 -2.17 -3.27 -4.06
N GLY A 519 -3.15 -3.04 -3.17
CA GLY A 519 -2.95 -3.23 -1.74
C GLY A 519 -2.72 -4.71 -1.41
N GLY A 520 -1.76 -5.01 -0.55
CA GLY A 520 -1.35 -6.38 -0.26
C GLY A 520 -0.08 -6.49 0.57
N THR A 521 0.35 -7.74 0.82
CA THR A 521 1.68 -8.05 1.36
C THR A 521 2.44 -8.82 0.30
N TYR A 522 3.62 -8.33 -0.04
CA TYR A 522 4.49 -8.89 -1.07
C TYR A 522 5.86 -9.22 -0.49
N TYR A 523 6.54 -10.24 -1.00
CA TYR A 523 7.93 -10.49 -0.60
C TYR A 523 8.86 -9.53 -1.32
N ASN A 524 8.75 -9.48 -2.64
CA ASN A 524 9.47 -8.54 -3.50
C ASN A 524 8.49 -7.70 -4.32
N ALA A 525 8.80 -6.40 -4.48
CA ALA A 525 8.05 -5.55 -5.38
C ALA A 525 8.99 -4.62 -6.17
N ALA A 526 8.58 -4.26 -7.38
CA ALA A 526 9.27 -3.30 -8.21
C ALA A 526 8.29 -2.22 -8.67
N ILE A 527 8.77 -0.97 -8.62
CA ILE A 527 8.02 0.22 -8.98
C ILE A 527 8.58 0.80 -10.27
N ALA A 528 7.70 1.11 -11.21
CA ALA A 528 7.99 1.89 -12.40
C ALA A 528 7.72 3.40 -12.18
N PRO A 529 8.31 4.29 -13.01
CA PRO A 529 7.99 5.71 -12.96
C PRO A 529 6.49 6.00 -13.09
N GLY A 530 5.95 6.77 -12.14
CA GLY A 530 4.55 7.20 -12.16
C GLY A 530 3.56 6.24 -11.51
N ASP A 531 4.05 5.13 -10.93
CA ASP A 531 3.19 4.21 -10.20
C ASP A 531 2.59 4.83 -8.93
N SER A 532 1.43 4.32 -8.55
CA SER A 532 0.73 4.66 -7.32
C SER A 532 0.31 3.41 -6.55
N LEU A 533 -0.05 3.58 -5.28
CA LEU A 533 -0.62 2.50 -4.47
C LEU A 533 -2.15 2.47 -4.56
N GLY A 534 -2.71 1.31 -4.89
CA GLY A 534 -4.15 1.05 -4.87
C GLY A 534 -4.72 0.70 -3.49
N GLY A 535 -3.87 0.61 -2.47
CA GLY A 535 -4.20 0.33 -1.08
C GLY A 535 -2.93 0.31 -0.21
N ASN A 536 -3.04 -0.02 1.07
CA ASN A 536 -1.85 -0.23 1.91
C ASN A 536 -1.03 -1.40 1.39
N VAL A 537 0.27 -1.21 1.25
CA VAL A 537 1.21 -2.23 0.75
C VAL A 537 2.24 -2.53 1.83
N THR A 538 2.52 -3.81 2.05
CA THR A 538 3.64 -4.27 2.86
C THR A 538 4.62 -5.04 1.98
N VAL A 539 5.91 -4.71 2.05
CA VAL A 539 6.99 -5.43 1.38
C VAL A 539 7.86 -6.06 2.45
N ASN A 540 8.03 -7.38 2.41
CA ASN A 540 8.73 -8.13 3.46
C ASN A 540 10.25 -8.26 3.22
N PHE A 541 10.70 -8.17 1.96
CA PHE A 541 12.12 -8.32 1.63
C PHE A 541 12.71 -7.17 0.82
N ASN A 542 12.31 -6.93 -0.44
CA ASN A 542 12.89 -5.84 -1.22
C ASN A 542 11.86 -5.08 -2.05
N LEU A 543 11.93 -3.75 -1.96
CA LEU A 543 11.30 -2.85 -2.93
C LEU A 543 12.37 -2.27 -3.84
N THR A 544 12.24 -2.42 -5.15
CA THR A 544 13.07 -1.71 -6.13
C THR A 544 12.33 -0.48 -6.64
N LEU A 545 12.91 0.71 -6.42
CA LEU A 545 12.33 1.96 -6.93
C LEU A 545 12.90 2.30 -8.31
N GLY A 546 12.06 2.28 -9.34
CA GLY A 546 12.37 2.73 -10.70
C GLY A 546 11.93 4.16 -11.01
N GLY A 547 11.40 4.89 -10.02
CA GLY A 547 10.97 6.29 -10.12
C GLY A 547 10.33 6.78 -8.83
N VAL A 548 9.59 7.89 -8.91
CA VAL A 548 8.86 8.44 -7.77
C VAL A 548 7.55 7.69 -7.57
N LEU A 549 7.38 7.05 -6.41
CA LEU A 549 6.16 6.37 -6.00
C LEU A 549 5.27 7.32 -5.20
N ASN A 550 4.02 7.53 -5.64
CA ASN A 550 3.05 8.27 -4.84
C ASN A 550 2.14 7.31 -4.05
N THR A 551 2.22 7.37 -2.72
CA THR A 551 1.40 6.53 -1.83
C THR A 551 -0.02 7.06 -1.62
N GLY A 552 -0.27 8.34 -1.95
CA GLY A 552 -1.54 9.01 -1.65
C GLY A 552 -1.85 8.95 -0.15
N THR A 553 -3.05 8.47 0.20
CA THR A 553 -3.46 8.24 1.59
C THR A 553 -3.00 6.89 2.14
N ASN A 554 -2.47 6.01 1.29
CA ASN A 554 -2.03 4.68 1.68
C ASN A 554 -0.65 4.72 2.36
N THR A 555 -0.29 3.61 2.98
CA THR A 555 1.03 3.42 3.59
C THR A 555 1.80 2.32 2.89
N LEU A 556 3.05 2.62 2.52
CA LEU A 556 4.04 1.63 2.12
C LEU A 556 4.80 1.16 3.37
N THR A 557 4.69 -0.11 3.73
CA THR A 557 5.30 -0.69 4.92
C THR A 557 6.45 -1.63 4.55
N PHE A 558 7.62 -1.40 5.13
CA PHE A 558 8.75 -2.30 5.08
C PHE A 558 8.72 -3.23 6.29
N GLY A 559 8.58 -4.54 6.06
CA GLY A 559 8.66 -5.58 7.09
C GLY A 559 10.03 -5.64 7.76
N CYS A 560 10.21 -6.48 8.78
CA CYS A 560 11.40 -6.45 9.64
C CYS A 560 12.75 -6.56 8.91
N ASN A 561 12.84 -7.42 7.90
CA ASN A 561 14.06 -7.62 7.12
C ASN A 561 14.02 -6.87 5.78
N ALA A 562 12.97 -6.08 5.55
CA ALA A 562 12.77 -5.44 4.27
C ALA A 562 13.77 -4.30 4.04
N THR A 563 14.19 -4.20 2.79
CA THR A 563 15.14 -3.22 2.27
C THR A 563 14.53 -2.51 1.06
N VAL A 564 15.10 -1.36 0.71
CA VAL A 564 14.76 -0.63 -0.51
C VAL A 564 16.03 -0.47 -1.34
N SER A 565 15.93 -0.71 -2.64
CA SER A 565 17.04 -0.62 -3.59
C SER A 565 16.79 0.48 -4.62
N ASN A 566 17.89 0.91 -5.28
CA ASN A 566 17.89 1.97 -6.30
C ASN A 566 17.40 3.35 -5.83
N VAL A 567 17.46 3.63 -4.52
CA VAL A 567 17.07 4.93 -3.95
C VAL A 567 18.00 6.04 -4.45
N SER A 568 17.42 7.13 -4.94
CA SER A 568 18.16 8.29 -5.44
C SER A 568 17.29 9.54 -5.43
N THR A 569 17.83 10.68 -5.84
CA THR A 569 17.07 11.92 -6.05
C THR A 569 15.98 11.81 -7.13
N SER A 570 15.98 10.73 -7.93
CA SER A 570 14.94 10.42 -8.92
C SER A 570 14.07 9.22 -8.54
N ASN A 571 14.43 8.49 -7.47
CA ASN A 571 13.79 7.24 -7.06
C ASN A 571 13.53 7.28 -5.55
N TYR A 572 12.35 7.76 -5.17
CA TYR A 572 11.95 7.92 -3.78
C TYR A 572 10.42 7.84 -3.67
N VAL A 573 9.91 7.94 -2.45
CA VAL A 573 8.49 7.79 -2.13
C VAL A 573 7.90 9.11 -1.64
N VAL A 574 6.74 9.47 -2.16
CA VAL A 574 5.93 10.61 -1.71
C VAL A 574 4.76 10.09 -0.88
N GLY A 575 4.68 10.57 0.36
CA GLY A 575 3.67 10.19 1.34
C GLY A 575 4.19 9.24 2.43
N ASN A 576 3.37 8.28 2.87
CA ASN A 576 3.60 7.54 4.11
C ASN A 576 4.46 6.29 3.91
N VAL A 577 5.63 6.26 4.55
CA VAL A 577 6.51 5.08 4.58
C VAL A 577 6.67 4.58 6.01
N ALA A 578 6.27 3.34 6.28
CA ALA A 578 6.45 2.66 7.55
C ALA A 578 7.60 1.65 7.51
N LYS A 579 8.30 1.45 8.63
CA LYS A 579 9.28 0.38 8.83
C LYS A 579 8.99 -0.34 10.13
N GLN A 580 8.88 -1.66 10.08
CA GLN A 580 8.88 -2.53 11.24
C GLN A 580 10.32 -2.82 11.67
N PHE A 581 10.62 -2.60 12.93
CA PHE A 581 11.90 -2.91 13.56
C PHE A 581 11.71 -4.10 14.52
N CYS A 582 12.32 -5.23 14.17
CA CYS A 582 12.38 -6.40 15.03
C CYS A 582 13.65 -6.44 15.90
N THR A 583 14.69 -5.72 15.49
CA THR A 583 15.98 -5.60 16.17
C THR A 583 16.46 -4.16 16.06
N THR A 584 17.40 -3.77 16.94
CA THR A 584 18.08 -2.47 16.84
C THR A 584 18.84 -2.39 15.53
N GLY A 585 18.89 -1.21 14.91
CA GLY A 585 19.54 -1.01 13.63
C GLY A 585 19.11 0.28 12.94
N SER A 586 19.78 0.58 11.83
CA SER A 586 19.54 1.78 11.05
C SER A 586 18.68 1.51 9.83
N PHE A 587 17.76 2.43 9.52
CA PHE A 587 17.00 2.45 8.28
C PHE A 587 16.88 3.89 7.78
N THR A 588 17.15 4.10 6.49
CA THR A 588 16.98 5.40 5.83
C THR A 588 15.68 5.36 5.04
N TYR A 589 14.72 6.18 5.46
CA TYR A 589 13.42 6.30 4.79
C TYR A 589 13.60 7.02 3.45
N PRO A 590 13.27 6.37 2.32
CA PRO A 590 13.48 6.93 0.99
C PRO A 590 12.35 7.90 0.63
N ILE A 591 12.17 8.97 1.41
CA ILE A 591 11.03 9.89 1.28
C ILE A 591 11.43 11.23 0.66
N GLY A 592 10.47 11.88 -0.01
CA GLY A 592 10.61 13.20 -0.60
C GLY A 592 9.25 13.89 -0.77
N SER A 593 9.22 15.02 -1.47
CA SER A 593 8.00 15.79 -1.76
C SER A 593 7.45 15.51 -3.17
N SER A 594 6.29 16.09 -3.51
CA SER A 594 5.71 16.01 -4.85
C SER A 594 6.46 16.79 -5.93
N ASP A 595 7.39 17.67 -5.54
CA ASP A 595 8.17 18.45 -6.50
C ASP A 595 9.39 17.66 -7.03
N PRO A 596 9.62 17.69 -8.35
CA PRO A 596 10.69 16.92 -8.97
C PRO A 596 12.06 17.39 -8.45
N ASN A 597 12.85 16.43 -7.92
CA ASN A 597 14.15 16.57 -7.26
C ASN A 597 14.15 16.83 -5.74
N GLU A 598 13.00 16.81 -5.06
CA GLU A 598 12.92 17.05 -3.61
C GLU A 598 13.04 15.77 -2.75
N TYR A 599 14.12 15.01 -2.97
CA TYR A 599 14.46 13.86 -2.12
C TYR A 599 15.01 14.34 -0.77
N SER A 600 14.34 13.98 0.33
CA SER A 600 14.64 14.45 1.69
C SER A 600 14.56 13.32 2.71
N PRO A 601 15.51 12.37 2.66
CA PRO A 601 15.47 11.19 3.49
C PRO A 601 15.67 11.52 4.97
N VAL A 602 15.12 10.66 5.81
CA VAL A 602 15.43 10.62 7.24
C VAL A 602 16.05 9.27 7.59
N THR A 603 17.23 9.29 8.20
CA THR A 603 17.87 8.09 8.74
C THR A 603 17.51 7.94 10.20
N VAL A 604 16.98 6.77 10.56
CA VAL A 604 16.60 6.41 11.92
C VAL A 604 17.46 5.24 12.36
N ASN A 605 18.31 5.47 13.36
CA ASN A 605 19.11 4.45 14.01
C ASN A 605 18.46 4.06 15.34
N VAL A 606 17.73 2.95 15.37
CA VAL A 606 17.07 2.45 16.57
C VAL A 606 18.10 1.88 17.53
N THR A 607 18.24 2.51 18.70
CA THR A 607 19.21 2.16 19.75
C THR A 607 18.61 1.34 20.88
N ALA A 608 17.27 1.36 21.06
CA ALA A 608 16.56 0.46 21.97
C ALA A 608 15.14 0.15 21.49
N LEU A 609 14.68 -1.09 21.77
CA LEU A 609 13.34 -1.60 21.44
C LEU A 609 12.74 -2.32 22.65
N GLY A 610 11.55 -1.88 23.07
CA GLY A 610 10.79 -2.50 24.17
C GLY A 610 9.75 -3.54 23.71
N GLN A 611 9.30 -3.47 22.45
CA GLN A 611 8.36 -4.42 21.83
C GLN A 611 8.85 -4.79 20.43
N ASN A 612 8.65 -6.06 20.03
CA ASN A 612 9.03 -6.57 18.72
C ASN A 612 7.82 -7.24 18.03
N PRO A 613 7.38 -6.77 16.85
CA PRO A 613 7.91 -5.61 16.12
C PRO A 613 7.41 -4.28 16.70
N SER A 614 8.22 -3.22 16.62
CA SER A 614 7.75 -1.83 16.74
C SER A 614 7.80 -1.17 15.37
N THR A 615 6.84 -0.30 15.07
CA THR A 615 6.74 0.35 13.74
C THR A 615 6.97 1.83 13.86
N LEU A 616 7.76 2.40 12.95
CA LEU A 616 7.90 3.84 12.78
C LEU A 616 7.51 4.22 11.35
N THR A 617 6.61 5.19 11.23
CA THR A 617 6.17 5.76 9.96
C THR A 617 6.77 7.15 9.81
N ALA A 618 7.30 7.44 8.63
CA ALA A 618 7.86 8.72 8.26
C ALA A 618 7.22 9.23 6.95
N SER A 619 7.01 10.53 6.89
CA SER A 619 6.64 11.26 5.68
C SER A 619 7.27 12.66 5.70
N VAL A 620 7.29 13.30 4.53
CA VAL A 620 7.82 14.64 4.32
C VAL A 620 6.68 15.55 3.88
N THR A 621 6.71 16.80 4.34
CA THR A 621 5.80 17.87 3.89
C THR A 621 6.61 19.06 3.43
N ASP A 622 6.28 19.57 2.24
CA ASP A 622 6.89 20.75 1.65
C ASP A 622 6.29 22.03 2.22
N ALA A 623 6.69 22.34 3.45
CA ALA A 623 6.39 23.58 4.16
C ALA A 623 7.38 23.75 5.32
N THR A 624 7.60 24.98 5.78
CA THR A 624 8.27 25.20 7.07
C THR A 624 7.43 24.63 8.21
N LEU A 625 8.07 23.98 9.18
CA LEU A 625 7.39 23.49 10.40
C LEU A 625 6.57 24.62 11.04
N PRO A 626 5.24 24.46 11.23
CA PRO A 626 4.42 25.54 11.74
C PRO A 626 4.88 26.02 13.12
N GLY A 627 5.15 27.33 13.23
CA GLY A 627 5.67 28.02 14.41
C GLY A 627 7.19 28.27 14.37
N LEU A 628 7.91 27.80 13.35
CA LEU A 628 9.21 28.35 12.98
C LEU A 628 9.05 29.51 11.99
N VAL A 629 10.06 30.37 11.90
CA VAL A 629 10.07 31.54 11.00
C VAL A 629 10.48 31.09 9.59
N PRO A 630 9.62 31.21 8.56
CA PRO A 630 9.91 30.68 7.22
C PRO A 630 11.18 31.25 6.57
N SER A 631 11.48 32.53 6.78
CA SER A 631 12.69 33.17 6.21
C SER A 631 14.00 32.76 6.89
N ARG A 632 13.96 31.92 7.93
CA ARG A 632 15.12 31.50 8.74
C ARG A 632 15.12 30.00 9.02
N SER A 633 14.30 29.25 8.31
CA SER A 633 14.08 27.82 8.54
C SER A 633 13.97 27.09 7.23
N VAL A 634 14.27 25.80 7.24
CA VAL A 634 14.10 24.95 6.07
C VAL A 634 12.61 24.94 5.68
N SER A 635 12.29 25.06 4.39
CA SER A 635 10.93 24.99 3.83
C SER A 635 10.37 23.57 3.79
N ARG A 636 10.82 22.70 4.71
CA ARG A 636 10.40 21.30 4.80
C ARG A 636 10.34 20.84 6.25
N TYR A 637 9.41 19.94 6.55
CA TYR A 637 9.35 19.24 7.83
C TYR A 637 9.04 17.75 7.66
N TRP A 638 9.48 16.95 8.62
CA TRP A 638 9.28 15.50 8.65
C TRP A 638 8.26 15.14 9.71
N THR A 639 7.31 14.28 9.36
CA THR A 639 6.35 13.73 10.31
C THR A 639 6.77 12.31 10.64
N LEU A 640 7.09 12.04 11.90
CA LEU A 640 7.44 10.71 12.38
C LEU A 640 6.42 10.26 13.44
N THR A 641 5.79 9.11 13.23
CA THR A 641 4.83 8.53 14.19
C THR A 641 5.21 7.08 14.49
N LYS A 642 5.14 6.67 15.77
CA LYS A 642 5.49 5.31 16.19
C LYS A 642 4.30 4.51 16.74
N THR A 643 4.39 3.20 16.60
CA THR A 643 3.63 2.20 17.37
C THR A 643 4.62 1.30 18.07
N GLY A 644 4.46 1.09 19.38
CA GLY A 644 5.41 0.35 20.21
C GLY A 644 6.43 1.26 20.94
N ASP A 645 7.52 0.66 21.40
CA ASP A 645 8.52 1.34 22.22
C ASP A 645 9.88 1.40 21.53
N ILE A 646 10.17 2.56 20.93
CA ILE A 646 11.37 2.84 20.14
C ILE A 646 12.12 3.99 20.80
N THR A 647 13.43 3.80 20.99
CA THR A 647 14.40 4.88 21.18
C THR A 647 15.38 4.88 19.99
N ALA A 648 15.62 6.04 19.38
CA ALA A 648 16.43 6.14 18.17
C ALA A 648 17.24 7.44 18.10
N ASP A 649 18.31 7.40 17.31
CA ASP A 649 18.99 8.60 16.82
C ASP A 649 18.43 8.93 15.43
N LEU A 650 18.16 10.21 15.18
CA LEU A 650 17.58 10.72 13.93
C LEU A 650 18.61 11.57 13.20
N THR A 651 18.67 11.41 11.88
CA THR A 651 19.43 12.29 10.98
C THR A 651 18.56 12.67 9.81
N PHE A 652 18.21 13.96 9.73
CA PHE A 652 17.42 14.56 8.67
C PHE A 652 18.36 15.09 7.59
N GLN A 653 18.04 14.86 6.33
CA GLN A 653 18.78 15.40 5.20
C GLN A 653 17.91 16.40 4.43
N TYR A 654 18.41 17.62 4.24
CA TYR A 654 17.75 18.70 3.51
C TYR A 654 18.58 19.10 2.28
N LEU A 655 18.00 19.89 1.38
CA LEU A 655 18.68 20.40 0.20
C LEU A 655 19.34 21.74 0.49
N ASP A 656 20.53 21.98 -0.06
CA ASP A 656 21.24 23.27 0.04
C ASP A 656 21.45 23.86 -1.37
N SER A 657 20.33 24.10 -2.04
CA SER A 657 20.25 24.88 -3.28
C SER A 657 19.67 26.24 -2.88
N ALA A 658 20.46 27.31 -3.02
CA ALA A 658 20.05 28.66 -2.64
C ALA A 658 18.71 29.04 -3.31
N GLY A 659 17.64 29.09 -2.53
CA GLY A 659 16.28 29.41 -2.99
C GLY A 659 15.30 28.24 -3.08
N GLU A 660 15.70 26.99 -2.79
CA GLU A 660 14.76 25.85 -2.67
C GLU A 660 14.40 25.59 -1.19
N ASP A 661 15.28 24.91 -0.46
CA ASP A 661 15.04 24.48 0.93
C ASP A 661 15.49 25.49 1.97
N VAL A 662 16.68 26.07 1.74
CA VAL A 662 17.33 27.02 2.67
C VAL A 662 17.08 28.43 2.15
N PRO A 663 16.32 29.27 2.88
CA PRO A 663 16.12 30.66 2.49
C PRO A 663 17.46 31.39 2.40
N SER A 664 17.62 32.26 1.39
CA SER A 664 18.85 33.06 1.22
C SER A 664 19.14 34.01 2.39
N THR A 665 18.13 34.28 3.22
CA THR A 665 18.24 35.10 4.43
C THR A 665 18.63 34.30 5.67
N ALA A 666 18.69 32.97 5.58
CA ALA A 666 18.95 32.11 6.71
C ALA A 666 20.46 31.89 6.94
N ASN A 667 20.90 31.90 8.20
CA ASN A 667 22.24 31.43 8.56
C ASN A 667 22.20 29.93 8.88
N GLU A 668 22.52 29.12 7.88
CA GLU A 668 22.50 27.66 7.97
C GLU A 668 23.39 27.11 9.10
N SER A 669 24.52 27.77 9.38
CA SER A 669 25.43 27.37 10.47
C SER A 669 24.81 27.52 11.88
N ASP A 670 23.73 28.30 11.99
CA ASP A 670 22.95 28.50 13.21
C ASP A 670 21.71 27.61 13.29
N PHE A 671 21.52 26.68 12.36
CA PHE A 671 20.38 25.78 12.38
C PHE A 671 20.37 24.84 13.60
N ARG A 672 19.15 24.52 14.03
CA ARG A 672 18.81 23.62 15.14
C ARG A 672 17.67 22.71 14.69
N VAL A 673 17.60 21.52 15.30
CA VAL A 673 16.46 20.61 15.13
C VAL A 673 15.39 20.96 16.16
N PHE A 674 14.18 21.16 15.68
CA PHE A 674 12.99 21.43 16.48
C PHE A 674 12.00 20.27 16.39
N ARG A 675 11.37 19.96 17.52
CA ARG A 675 10.24 19.02 17.58
C ARG A 675 8.98 19.77 18.01
N LYS A 676 7.89 19.57 17.29
CA LYS A 676 6.57 20.12 17.65
C LYS A 676 5.70 19.07 18.33
N THR A 677 5.18 19.36 19.52
CA THR A 677 4.24 18.49 20.24
C THR A 677 3.02 19.31 20.66
N GLY A 678 1.90 19.15 19.95
CA GLY A 678 0.77 20.08 20.06
C GLY A 678 1.18 21.49 19.61
N SER A 679 1.02 22.49 20.46
CA SER A 679 1.47 23.87 20.20
C SER A 679 2.92 24.15 20.65
N LEU A 680 3.57 23.22 21.36
CA LEU A 680 4.92 23.43 21.89
C LEU A 680 5.98 23.09 20.84
N ILE A 681 6.96 23.98 20.67
CA ILE A 681 8.15 23.76 19.85
C ILE A 681 9.38 23.68 20.76
N THR A 682 10.06 22.55 20.74
CA THR A 682 11.26 22.31 21.55
C THR A 682 12.49 22.32 20.66
N ASN A 683 13.53 23.07 21.05
CA ASN A 683 14.88 22.98 20.47
C ASN A 683 15.62 21.79 21.10
N LEU A 684 16.06 20.84 20.28
CA LEU A 684 16.69 19.58 20.72
C LEU A 684 18.22 19.69 20.82
N CYS A 685 18.82 20.79 20.38
CA CYS A 685 20.26 21.05 20.45
C CYS A 685 20.58 22.50 20.89
N PRO A 686 20.13 22.96 22.07
CA PRO A 686 20.24 24.36 22.46
C PRO A 686 21.67 24.84 22.77
N ALA A 687 22.60 23.93 23.08
CA ALA A 687 23.97 24.27 23.47
C ALA A 687 24.91 24.51 22.27
N SER A 688 24.64 23.88 21.13
CA SER A 688 25.46 23.95 19.92
C SER A 688 24.63 23.55 18.70
N PRO A 689 24.91 24.08 17.49
CA PRO A 689 24.26 23.62 16.27
C PRO A 689 24.35 22.10 16.13
N CYS A 690 23.25 21.46 15.79
CA CYS A 690 23.19 20.04 15.47
C CYS A 690 23.09 19.79 13.96
N VAL A 691 23.60 20.75 13.18
CA VAL A 691 23.63 20.76 11.72
C VAL A 691 25.05 20.55 11.22
N ASN A 692 25.18 19.84 10.11
CA ASN A 692 26.40 19.73 9.33
C ASN A 692 26.11 20.28 7.93
N THR A 693 26.48 21.55 7.71
CA THR A 693 26.24 22.30 6.48
C THR A 693 27.07 21.81 5.29
N THR A 694 28.09 20.96 5.50
CA THR A 694 28.82 20.35 4.39
C THR A 694 28.11 19.12 3.86
N ALA A 695 27.36 18.43 4.72
CA ALA A 695 26.61 17.23 4.38
C ALA A 695 25.10 17.50 4.22
N ASN A 696 24.65 18.73 4.48
CA ASN A 696 23.25 19.16 4.53
C ASN A 696 22.39 18.24 5.40
N THR A 697 22.89 17.96 6.60
CA THR A 697 22.23 17.06 7.57
C THR A 697 22.06 17.70 8.93
N ALA A 698 21.02 17.31 9.66
CA ALA A 698 20.83 17.67 11.06
C ALA A 698 20.48 16.44 11.91
N SER A 699 21.15 16.26 13.04
CA SER A 699 21.08 15.01 13.82
C SER A 699 20.75 15.23 15.30
N VAL A 700 19.94 14.33 15.87
CA VAL A 700 19.61 14.31 17.30
C VAL A 700 19.64 12.87 17.83
N SER A 701 20.03 12.69 19.08
CA SER A 701 20.23 11.36 19.68
C SER A 701 19.27 11.08 20.83
N GLY A 702 18.98 9.80 21.08
CA GLY A 702 18.18 9.36 22.23
C GLY A 702 16.71 9.77 22.18
N VAL A 703 16.13 9.88 20.98
CA VAL A 703 14.72 10.25 20.77
C VAL A 703 13.80 9.09 21.12
N ASN A 704 12.89 9.31 22.06
CA ASN A 704 11.86 8.32 22.47
C ASN A 704 10.41 8.81 22.24
N SER A 705 10.26 10.04 21.76
CA SER A 705 8.97 10.69 21.47
C SER A 705 9.03 11.32 20.08
N PHE A 706 8.04 10.99 19.24
CA PHE A 706 8.01 11.27 17.81
C PHE A 706 6.75 12.07 17.45
N SER A 707 6.88 13.01 16.52
CA SER A 707 5.85 13.95 16.07
C SER A 707 6.35 14.66 14.79
N ASP A 708 6.07 15.94 14.61
CA ASP A 708 6.63 16.75 13.52
C ASP A 708 7.99 17.35 13.91
N TRP A 709 8.90 17.38 12.94
CA TRP A 709 10.30 17.80 13.10
C TRP A 709 10.70 18.79 12.00
N GLY A 710 11.34 19.89 12.40
CA GLY A 710 11.80 20.95 11.49
C GLY A 710 13.21 21.41 11.81
N ILE A 711 13.82 22.11 10.86
CA ILE A 711 15.18 22.65 10.99
C ILE A 711 15.11 24.17 10.78
N GLY A 712 15.74 24.95 11.66
CA GLY A 712 15.82 26.40 11.47
C GLY A 712 16.72 27.10 12.47
N GLU A 713 16.90 28.41 12.32
CA GLU A 713 17.75 29.19 13.22
C GLU A 713 17.17 29.31 14.63
N GLN A 714 18.06 29.34 15.61
CA GLN A 714 17.70 29.76 16.96
C GLN A 714 17.53 31.28 17.03
N VAL A 715 16.29 31.76 17.12
CA VAL A 715 16.01 33.19 17.34
C VAL A 715 16.42 33.58 18.77
N ALA A 716 17.12 34.71 18.92
CA ALA A 716 17.71 35.17 20.20
C ALA A 716 16.66 35.36 21.31
N THR A 717 17.10 35.17 22.55
CA THR A 717 16.34 35.32 23.80
C THR A 717 15.50 36.61 23.88
N PRO A 718 14.30 36.58 24.49
CA PRO A 718 13.36 37.71 24.50
C PRO A 718 13.97 39.01 25.05
N GLY A 719 13.90 40.07 24.27
CA GLY A 719 14.14 41.45 24.69
C GLY A 719 12.84 42.24 24.73
N PRO A 720 12.77 43.38 25.45
CA PRO A 720 11.61 44.24 25.42
C PRO A 720 11.43 44.87 24.02
N ALA A 721 10.26 44.66 23.41
CA ALA A 721 9.84 45.25 22.15
C ALA A 721 8.72 46.28 22.37
N ASP A 722 8.76 47.37 21.63
CA ASP A 722 7.76 48.43 21.59
C ASP A 722 6.89 48.28 20.34
N VAL A 723 5.56 48.28 20.51
CA VAL A 723 4.62 48.14 19.40
C VAL A 723 3.73 49.35 19.30
N SER A 724 3.54 49.90 18.09
CA SER A 724 2.69 51.06 17.85
C SER A 724 1.86 50.93 16.59
N GLY A 725 0.79 51.72 16.53
CA GLY A 725 -0.14 51.69 15.42
C GLY A 725 -1.18 52.79 15.52
N ARG A 726 -2.16 52.76 14.62
CA ARG A 726 -3.15 53.82 14.47
C ARG A 726 -4.55 53.23 14.29
N VAL A 727 -5.52 53.78 15.01
CA VAL A 727 -6.94 53.51 14.81
C VAL A 727 -7.53 54.65 13.99
N MET A 728 -8.11 54.33 12.84
CA MET A 728 -8.57 55.30 11.85
C MET A 728 -9.91 54.90 11.25
N THR A 729 -10.62 55.82 10.60
CA THR A 729 -11.74 55.50 9.70
C THR A 729 -11.21 55.02 8.34
N SER A 730 -12.06 54.40 7.52
CA SER A 730 -11.77 54.05 6.12
C SER A 730 -11.17 55.21 5.30
N PHE A 731 -11.60 56.45 5.54
CA PHE A 731 -11.03 57.66 4.89
C PHE A 731 -9.69 58.16 5.48
N GLY A 732 -8.99 57.37 6.31
CA GLY A 732 -7.67 57.71 6.88
C GLY A 732 -7.68 58.74 8.03
N ARG A 733 -8.87 59.12 8.54
CA ARG A 733 -9.00 60.04 9.68
C ARG A 733 -8.78 59.30 11.00
N GLY A 734 -7.89 59.81 11.84
CA GLY A 734 -7.61 59.23 13.16
C GLY A 734 -8.82 59.22 14.10
N ILE A 735 -9.08 58.07 14.73
CA ILE A 735 -10.15 57.90 15.72
C ILE A 735 -9.58 58.11 17.11
N PRO A 736 -9.98 59.18 17.82
CA PRO A 736 -9.46 59.47 19.15
C PRO A 736 -10.11 58.58 20.21
N ARG A 737 -9.36 58.24 21.25
CA ARG A 737 -9.84 57.51 22.45
C ARG A 737 -10.38 56.09 22.15
N ALA A 738 -9.99 55.48 21.03
CA ALA A 738 -10.18 54.05 20.78
C ALA A 738 -9.37 53.25 21.80
N ARG A 739 -10.01 52.30 22.46
CA ARG A 739 -9.38 51.43 23.46
C ARG A 739 -8.76 50.25 22.74
N VAL A 740 -7.44 50.15 22.79
CA VAL A 740 -6.68 49.01 22.27
C VAL A 740 -6.23 48.17 23.46
N VAL A 741 -6.59 46.89 23.44
CA VAL A 741 -6.16 45.87 24.40
C VAL A 741 -5.12 45.02 23.71
N LEU A 742 -4.08 44.64 24.42
CA LEU A 742 -3.13 43.64 24.02
C LEU A 742 -3.22 42.49 25.02
N THR A 743 -3.36 41.26 24.54
CA THR A 743 -3.37 40.04 25.35
C THR A 743 -2.18 39.17 24.94
N ASP A 744 -1.40 38.70 25.90
CA ASP A 744 -0.30 37.77 25.65
C ASP A 744 -0.74 36.30 25.67
N GLU A 745 0.19 35.36 25.39
CA GLU A 745 -0.08 33.91 25.35
C GLU A 745 -0.52 33.33 26.70
N ASN A 746 -0.25 34.01 27.81
CA ASN A 746 -0.67 33.62 29.16
C ASN A 746 -2.03 34.23 29.55
N GLY A 747 -2.64 35.02 28.64
CA GLY A 747 -3.90 35.72 28.88
C GLY A 747 -3.77 37.02 29.68
N GLU A 748 -2.55 37.51 29.94
CA GLU A 748 -2.34 38.79 30.61
C GLU A 748 -2.66 39.94 29.65
N THR A 749 -3.42 40.95 30.12
CA THR A 749 -3.90 42.04 29.26
C THR A 749 -3.29 43.39 29.63
N ARG A 750 -2.85 44.13 28.61
CA ARG A 750 -2.44 45.55 28.70
C ARG A 750 -3.39 46.40 27.88
N VAL A 751 -3.67 47.62 28.33
CA VAL A 751 -4.66 48.49 27.68
C VAL A 751 -4.08 49.87 27.45
N THR A 752 -4.33 50.44 26.27
CA THR A 752 -4.01 51.83 25.94
C THR A 752 -5.16 52.48 25.19
N GLN A 753 -5.09 53.80 25.01
CA GLN A 753 -6.06 54.56 24.23
C GLN A 753 -5.36 55.39 23.16
N THR A 754 -6.03 55.55 22.01
CA THR A 754 -5.50 56.38 20.94
C THR A 754 -5.54 57.87 21.25
N ASN A 755 -4.54 58.60 20.75
CA ASN A 755 -4.46 60.06 20.83
C ASN A 755 -5.44 60.75 19.83
N PRO A 756 -5.53 62.10 19.79
CA PRO A 756 -6.42 62.83 18.87
C PRO A 756 -6.27 62.49 17.39
N PHE A 757 -5.10 61.97 16.99
CA PHE A 757 -4.80 61.58 15.62
C PHE A 757 -4.91 60.07 15.41
N GLY A 758 -5.38 59.29 16.38
CA GLY A 758 -5.58 57.85 16.26
C GLY A 758 -4.39 56.98 16.68
N TYR A 759 -3.26 57.54 17.11
CA TYR A 759 -2.07 56.71 17.41
C TYR A 759 -2.14 56.08 18.81
N TYR A 760 -1.67 54.84 18.91
CA TYR A 760 -1.44 54.12 20.17
C TYR A 760 -0.04 53.49 20.21
N LYS A 761 0.44 53.18 21.42
CA LYS A 761 1.72 52.49 21.65
C LYS A 761 1.67 51.62 22.91
N PHE A 762 2.24 50.43 22.81
CA PHE A 762 2.62 49.55 23.92
C PHE A 762 4.14 49.49 24.01
N ARG A 763 4.67 49.47 25.24
CA ARG A 763 6.12 49.41 25.49
C ARG A 763 6.49 48.19 26.30
N GLY A 764 7.71 47.70 26.08
CA GLY A 764 8.27 46.60 26.87
C GLY A 764 7.44 45.31 26.83
N LEU A 765 7.05 44.91 25.62
CA LEU A 765 6.47 43.60 25.35
C LEU A 765 7.59 42.56 25.26
N THR A 766 7.36 41.35 25.75
CA THR A 766 8.29 40.22 25.56
C THR A 766 8.32 39.85 24.07
N SER A 767 9.49 39.91 23.42
CA SER A 767 9.62 39.45 22.03
C SER A 767 9.66 37.91 21.93
N GLY A 768 9.29 37.37 20.77
CA GLY A 768 9.29 35.92 20.50
C GLY A 768 7.99 35.20 20.86
N GLN A 769 6.87 35.92 21.01
CA GLN A 769 5.54 35.34 21.27
C GLN A 769 4.44 36.07 20.50
N ASN A 770 3.27 35.42 20.39
CA ASN A 770 2.09 36.02 19.79
C ASN A 770 1.35 36.94 20.77
N TYR A 771 0.84 38.05 20.25
CA TYR A 771 -0.06 38.94 20.96
C TYR A 771 -1.35 39.12 20.18
N ILE A 772 -2.46 39.19 20.90
CA ILE A 772 -3.76 39.54 20.35
C ILE A 772 -4.01 41.01 20.66
N PHE A 773 -4.02 41.84 19.64
CA PHE A 773 -4.41 43.24 19.73
C PHE A 773 -5.91 43.33 19.46
N THR A 774 -6.70 43.85 20.39
CA THR A 774 -8.14 44.05 20.22
C THR A 774 -8.49 45.53 20.37
N VAL A 775 -9.08 46.12 19.33
CA VAL A 775 -9.61 47.48 19.38
C VAL A 775 -11.09 47.50 19.73
N SER A 776 -11.50 48.52 20.48
CA SER A 776 -12.90 48.80 20.78
C SER A 776 -13.13 50.30 20.90
N HIS A 777 -14.28 50.78 20.41
CA HIS A 777 -14.67 52.17 20.57
C HIS A 777 -16.20 52.28 20.69
N LYS A 778 -16.70 53.29 21.43
CA LYS A 778 -18.15 53.43 21.68
C LYS A 778 -18.96 53.78 20.44
N LEU A 779 -18.35 54.56 19.53
CA LEU A 779 -19.01 55.11 18.35
C LEU A 779 -18.57 54.47 17.03
N TYR A 780 -17.52 53.65 17.03
CA TYR A 780 -16.97 53.06 15.80
C TYR A 780 -16.96 51.54 15.94
N ARG A 781 -17.39 50.87 14.88
CA ARG A 781 -17.31 49.42 14.71
C ARG A 781 -16.00 49.08 13.99
N PHE A 782 -15.56 47.82 14.11
CA PHE A 782 -14.37 47.30 13.45
C PHE A 782 -14.69 45.87 12.97
N SER A 783 -14.59 45.60 11.68
CA SER A 783 -14.81 44.28 11.06
C SER A 783 -13.76 43.27 11.50
N GLN A 784 -12.52 43.75 11.67
CA GLN A 784 -11.42 43.04 12.28
C GLN A 784 -11.04 43.71 13.61
N PRO A 785 -11.85 43.52 14.68
CA PRO A 785 -11.60 44.16 15.96
C PRO A 785 -10.39 43.54 16.66
N SER A 786 -9.90 42.39 16.22
CA SER A 786 -8.77 41.69 16.80
C SER A 786 -7.74 41.29 15.73
N ILE A 787 -6.47 41.48 16.03
CA ILE A 787 -5.34 41.15 15.17
C ILE A 787 -4.35 40.32 15.99
N VAL A 788 -4.02 39.12 15.50
CA VAL A 788 -2.94 38.31 16.08
C VAL A 788 -1.63 38.65 15.38
N ARG A 789 -0.58 38.97 16.15
CA ARG A 789 0.77 39.25 15.61
C ARG A 789 1.84 38.61 16.45
N PHE A 790 2.81 37.98 15.78
CA PHE A 790 4.04 37.51 16.40
C PHE A 790 5.02 38.69 16.50
N ILE A 791 5.39 39.07 17.72
CA ILE A 791 6.26 40.23 17.95
C ILE A 791 7.68 39.76 18.13
N ALA A 792 8.52 39.90 17.11
CA ALA A 792 9.94 39.52 17.15
C ALA A 792 10.87 40.65 17.64
N GLN A 793 10.47 41.91 17.42
CA GLN A 793 11.19 43.14 17.75
C GLN A 793 10.19 44.32 17.78
N ASP A 794 10.66 45.57 17.89
CA ASP A 794 9.80 46.75 17.79
C ASP A 794 9.00 46.74 16.48
N GLU A 795 7.68 46.96 16.57
CA GLU A 795 6.80 47.03 15.40
C GLU A 795 6.00 48.34 15.35
N THR A 796 5.84 48.87 14.15
CA THR A 796 4.96 50.01 13.86
C THR A 796 3.84 49.58 12.92
N ASP A 797 2.83 50.43 12.76
CA ASP A 797 1.77 50.27 11.76
C ASP A 797 0.83 49.07 11.96
N ILE A 798 0.68 48.59 13.20
CA ILE A 798 -0.44 47.72 13.56
C ILE A 798 -1.70 48.58 13.59
N ASN A 799 -2.34 48.76 12.45
CA ASN A 799 -3.44 49.69 12.31
C ASN A 799 -4.79 48.98 12.43
N PHE A 800 -5.77 49.68 12.99
CA PHE A 800 -7.16 49.26 12.97
C PHE A 800 -7.96 50.28 12.17
N ILE A 801 -8.73 49.79 11.21
CA ILE A 801 -9.60 50.64 10.40
C ILE A 801 -11.04 50.35 10.84
N ALA A 802 -11.73 51.40 11.28
CA ALA A 802 -13.16 51.32 11.56
C ALA A 802 -13.93 51.26 10.25
N ASP A 803 -14.83 50.29 10.18
CA ASP A 803 -15.70 49.98 9.06
C ASP A 803 -17.07 50.66 9.16
N GLY A 804 -17.44 51.22 10.32
CA GLY A 804 -18.72 51.91 10.48
C GLY A 804 -18.92 52.64 11.81
N PHE A 805 -20.05 53.33 11.95
CA PHE A 805 -20.51 53.94 13.21
C PHE A 805 -21.37 52.96 14.01
N ASN A 806 -21.26 53.00 15.34
CA ASN A 806 -22.05 52.17 16.25
C ASN A 806 -23.40 52.84 16.54
N ASP A 807 -24.34 52.75 15.59
CA ASP A 807 -25.64 53.44 15.59
C ASP A 807 -26.83 52.57 16.05
N GLY A 808 -26.59 51.33 16.49
CA GLY A 808 -27.63 50.49 17.09
C GLY A 808 -28.73 50.01 16.13
N VAL A 809 -28.54 50.23 14.83
CA VAL A 809 -29.34 49.63 13.76
C VAL A 809 -28.51 48.48 13.17
N ASN A 810 -29.14 47.32 12.99
CA ASN A 810 -28.53 46.16 12.37
C ASN A 810 -28.79 46.22 10.86
N THR A 811 -28.10 47.12 10.17
CA THR A 811 -27.89 47.01 8.72
C THR A 811 -26.55 46.32 8.54
N GLN A 812 -26.57 44.99 8.70
CA GLN A 812 -25.64 44.16 7.96
C GLN A 812 -25.91 44.45 6.48
N GLU A 813 -24.83 44.56 5.71
CA GLU A 813 -24.79 44.75 4.26
C GLU A 813 -24.90 46.20 3.78
N THR A 814 -23.74 46.80 3.48
CA THR A 814 -23.47 47.35 2.15
C THR A 814 -21.97 47.50 1.94
N TYR A 815 -21.46 46.75 0.96
CA TYR A 815 -20.45 47.14 -0.02
C TYR A 815 -19.02 47.42 0.46
N PHE A 816 -18.27 46.35 0.76
CA PHE A 816 -16.86 46.20 0.36
C PHE A 816 -16.58 44.69 0.16
N ASP A 817 -16.44 44.34 -1.13
CA ASP A 817 -15.81 43.17 -1.76
C ASP A 817 -16.21 41.76 -1.30
N ARG A 818 -17.33 41.27 -1.84
CA ARG A 818 -17.50 39.82 -2.06
C ARG A 818 -16.56 39.44 -3.21
N ALA A 819 -15.62 38.52 -2.96
CA ALA A 819 -14.79 37.99 -4.03
C ALA A 819 -15.71 37.29 -5.04
N PRO A 820 -15.63 37.63 -6.34
CA PRO A 820 -16.49 36.99 -7.33
C PRO A 820 -16.12 35.51 -7.44
N PHE A 821 -17.11 34.65 -7.64
CA PHE A 821 -16.93 33.19 -7.73
C PHE A 821 -16.36 32.54 -6.46
N ASP A 822 -16.66 33.10 -5.30
CA ASP A 822 -16.52 32.49 -3.98
C ASP A 822 -17.70 31.53 -3.73
N PHE A 823 -17.49 30.22 -3.84
CA PHE A 823 -18.55 29.22 -3.68
C PHE A 823 -18.72 28.77 -2.22
N ASP A 824 -17.69 28.93 -1.39
CA ASP A 824 -17.71 28.49 0.01
C ASP A 824 -17.88 29.61 1.06
N GLY A 825 -17.84 30.87 0.61
CA GLY A 825 -18.09 32.08 1.38
C GLY A 825 -16.91 32.53 2.24
N ASP A 826 -15.68 32.18 1.86
CA ASP A 826 -14.48 32.52 2.62
C ASP A 826 -13.89 33.90 2.30
N GLY A 827 -14.47 34.61 1.32
CA GLY A 827 -14.05 35.91 0.85
C GLY A 827 -12.95 35.85 -0.21
N ARG A 828 -12.75 34.71 -0.89
CA ARG A 828 -11.79 34.55 -1.99
C ARG A 828 -12.44 33.85 -3.18
N THR A 829 -11.94 34.17 -4.38
CA THR A 829 -12.35 33.48 -5.60
C THR A 829 -11.87 32.02 -5.58
N ASP A 830 -12.80 31.09 -5.77
CA ASP A 830 -12.50 29.67 -5.89
C ASP A 830 -12.11 29.29 -7.32
N ILE A 831 -11.16 28.35 -7.43
CA ILE A 831 -10.71 27.85 -8.72
C ILE A 831 -11.75 26.86 -9.23
N SER A 832 -12.44 27.19 -10.31
CA SER A 832 -13.54 26.36 -10.80
C SER A 832 -13.56 26.21 -12.32
N VAL A 833 -14.07 25.07 -12.81
CA VAL A 833 -14.24 24.78 -14.23
C VAL A 833 -15.59 24.11 -14.51
N TRP A 834 -16.18 24.38 -15.67
CA TRP A 834 -17.36 23.69 -16.18
C TRP A 834 -17.01 22.86 -17.41
N ARG A 835 -17.29 21.57 -17.34
CA ARG A 835 -17.09 20.63 -18.44
C ARG A 835 -18.38 20.47 -19.23
N SER A 836 -18.48 21.23 -20.32
CA SER A 836 -19.66 21.27 -21.18
C SER A 836 -20.06 19.92 -21.77
N SER A 837 -19.09 19.05 -22.08
CA SER A 837 -19.35 17.71 -22.62
C SER A 837 -20.08 16.78 -21.65
N GLU A 838 -20.04 17.08 -20.35
CA GLU A 838 -20.62 16.25 -19.29
C GLU A 838 -21.69 16.99 -18.47
N GLY A 839 -21.82 18.32 -18.62
CA GLY A 839 -22.67 19.15 -17.76
C GLY A 839 -22.17 19.25 -16.32
N GLN A 840 -20.87 19.07 -16.09
CA GLN A 840 -20.28 18.95 -14.74
C GLN A 840 -19.53 20.22 -14.33
N TRP A 841 -19.76 20.66 -13.10
CA TRP A 841 -18.98 21.69 -12.42
C TRP A 841 -17.92 21.03 -11.55
N TYR A 842 -16.72 21.58 -11.54
CA TYR A 842 -15.66 21.22 -10.62
C TYR A 842 -15.18 22.49 -9.94
N ILE A 843 -15.20 22.53 -8.61
CA ILE A 843 -14.81 23.68 -7.80
C ILE A 843 -13.72 23.23 -6.85
N ARG A 844 -12.64 24.00 -6.71
CA ARG A 844 -11.60 23.81 -5.72
C ARG A 844 -11.62 25.01 -4.78
N ARG A 845 -12.07 24.74 -3.56
CA ARG A 845 -12.23 25.71 -2.49
C ARG A 845 -10.91 26.31 -2.07
N SER A 846 -10.88 27.62 -1.93
CA SER A 846 -9.72 28.41 -1.54
C SER A 846 -9.44 28.30 -0.03
N SER A 847 -10.48 28.02 0.79
CA SER A 847 -10.39 27.89 2.25
C SER A 847 -9.59 26.68 2.74
N ASP A 848 -9.72 25.53 2.08
CA ASP A 848 -9.13 24.26 2.50
C ASP A 848 -8.50 23.43 1.37
N GLY A 849 -8.56 23.91 0.13
CA GLY A 849 -7.96 23.28 -1.04
C GLY A 849 -8.65 22.00 -1.51
N ARG A 850 -9.77 21.59 -0.88
CA ARG A 850 -10.57 20.44 -1.31
C ARG A 850 -11.31 20.76 -2.60
N TRP A 851 -11.62 19.73 -3.38
CA TRP A 851 -12.43 19.87 -4.59
C TRP A 851 -13.80 19.22 -4.40
N GLU A 852 -14.77 19.78 -5.11
CA GLU A 852 -16.15 19.35 -5.18
C GLU A 852 -16.59 19.29 -6.65
N SER A 853 -17.55 18.41 -6.93
CA SER A 853 -18.15 18.31 -8.26
C SER A 853 -19.66 18.24 -8.18
N GLN A 854 -20.32 18.95 -9.08
CA GLN A 854 -21.77 18.98 -9.17
C GLN A 854 -22.22 18.80 -10.62
N ASN A 855 -23.09 17.82 -10.85
CA ASN A 855 -23.74 17.65 -12.14
C ASN A 855 -24.88 18.67 -12.27
N PHE A 856 -24.71 19.69 -13.10
CA PHE A 856 -25.68 20.76 -13.25
C PHE A 856 -25.56 21.45 -14.61
N GLY A 857 -26.53 21.20 -15.49
CA GLY A 857 -26.56 21.68 -16.86
C GLY A 857 -26.42 20.56 -17.89
N VAL A 858 -26.41 20.92 -19.17
CA VAL A 858 -26.17 20.03 -20.31
C VAL A 858 -25.25 20.70 -21.34
N SER A 859 -24.78 19.93 -22.32
CA SER A 859 -24.07 20.47 -23.48
C SER A 859 -24.92 21.56 -24.16
N ASP A 860 -24.29 22.69 -24.49
CA ASP A 860 -24.86 23.91 -25.08
C ASP A 860 -25.52 24.91 -24.10
N ASP A 861 -25.53 24.62 -22.79
CA ASP A 861 -25.87 25.62 -21.78
C ASP A 861 -24.75 26.68 -21.65
N LEU A 862 -25.10 27.94 -21.37
CA LEU A 862 -24.16 29.02 -21.05
C LEU A 862 -24.02 29.15 -19.54
N ILE A 863 -22.81 29.13 -19.01
CA ILE A 863 -22.56 29.32 -17.57
C ILE A 863 -22.79 30.78 -17.15
N ALA A 864 -23.46 30.97 -16.02
CA ALA A 864 -23.80 32.29 -15.50
C ALA A 864 -23.76 32.36 -13.96
N PRO A 865 -22.71 31.85 -13.29
CA PRO A 865 -22.65 31.82 -11.83
C PRO A 865 -22.57 33.24 -11.25
N ALA A 866 -23.36 33.49 -10.21
CA ALA A 866 -23.43 34.73 -9.46
C ALA A 866 -24.22 34.48 -8.16
N ASP A 867 -24.25 35.43 -7.23
CA ASP A 867 -25.03 35.33 -5.99
C ASP A 867 -26.46 35.85 -6.20
N TYR A 868 -27.42 34.98 -6.50
CA TYR A 868 -28.81 35.36 -6.82
C TYR A 868 -29.73 35.40 -5.60
N ASP A 869 -29.37 34.73 -4.49
CA ASP A 869 -30.15 34.77 -3.24
C ASP A 869 -29.64 35.77 -2.20
N GLY A 870 -28.45 36.34 -2.40
CA GLY A 870 -27.85 37.39 -1.59
C GLY A 870 -27.13 36.87 -0.35
N ASP A 871 -26.84 35.57 -0.26
CA ASP A 871 -26.27 34.96 0.94
C ASP A 871 -24.75 35.17 1.10
N GLY A 872 -24.10 35.74 0.09
CA GLY A 872 -22.67 36.00 0.05
C GLY A 872 -21.85 34.93 -0.63
N ARG A 873 -22.48 33.89 -1.19
CA ARG A 873 -21.82 32.83 -1.96
C ARG A 873 -22.30 32.82 -3.40
N THR A 874 -21.48 32.23 -4.25
CA THR A 874 -21.77 32.10 -5.67
C THR A 874 -22.70 30.91 -5.90
N ASP A 875 -23.85 31.18 -6.53
CA ASP A 875 -24.77 30.13 -6.96
C ASP A 875 -24.33 29.53 -8.31
N MET A 876 -24.47 28.22 -8.45
CA MET A 876 -24.29 27.56 -9.73
C MET A 876 -25.49 27.87 -10.63
N ALA A 877 -25.25 28.55 -11.75
CA ALA A 877 -26.31 28.96 -12.66
C ALA A 877 -25.93 28.74 -14.12
N ILE A 878 -26.94 28.36 -14.92
CA ILE A 878 -26.84 28.23 -16.37
C ILE A 878 -28.01 28.91 -17.07
N PHE A 879 -27.79 29.38 -18.29
CA PHE A 879 -28.83 29.78 -19.24
C PHE A 879 -28.87 28.77 -20.38
N ARG A 880 -30.05 28.24 -20.68
CA ARG A 880 -30.28 27.33 -21.79
C ARG A 880 -30.87 28.09 -22.99
N PRO A 881 -30.07 28.39 -24.03
CA PRO A 881 -30.53 29.22 -25.14
C PRO A 881 -31.70 28.61 -25.93
N SER A 882 -31.74 27.27 -26.03
CA SER A 882 -32.79 26.53 -26.73
C SER A 882 -34.17 26.66 -26.07
N GLU A 883 -34.21 26.93 -24.77
CA GLU A 883 -35.45 27.13 -23.99
C GLU A 883 -35.69 28.60 -23.63
N GLY A 884 -34.67 29.45 -23.66
CA GLY A 884 -34.73 30.82 -23.14
C GLY A 884 -34.91 30.88 -21.62
N LYS A 885 -34.41 29.87 -20.90
CA LYS A 885 -34.57 29.72 -19.45
C LYS A 885 -33.24 29.72 -18.72
N TRP A 886 -33.27 30.29 -17.52
CA TRP A 886 -32.23 30.23 -16.51
C TRP A 886 -32.56 29.12 -15.51
N TYR A 887 -31.53 28.39 -15.11
CA TYR A 887 -31.57 27.39 -14.05
C TYR A 887 -30.50 27.76 -13.04
N ILE A 888 -30.89 28.07 -11.82
CA ILE A 888 -30.03 28.59 -10.76
C ILE A 888 -30.19 27.66 -9.55
N LEU A 889 -29.09 27.08 -9.09
CA LEU A 889 -29.04 26.25 -7.89
C LEU A 889 -28.54 27.12 -6.74
N LEU A 890 -29.48 27.57 -5.91
CA LEU A 890 -29.25 28.51 -4.81
C LEU A 890 -28.36 27.89 -3.73
N SER A 891 -27.30 28.60 -3.34
CA SER A 891 -26.28 28.12 -2.42
C SER A 891 -26.76 28.12 -0.96
N ALA A 892 -27.70 28.99 -0.59
CA ALA A 892 -28.24 29.07 0.77
C ALA A 892 -29.01 27.81 1.18
N ASN A 893 -29.67 27.14 0.23
CA ASN A 893 -30.60 26.04 0.53
C ASN A 893 -30.62 24.89 -0.52
N SER A 894 -29.81 24.97 -1.57
CA SER A 894 -29.79 24.01 -2.69
C SER A 894 -31.11 23.89 -3.47
N GLU A 895 -31.98 24.90 -3.41
CA GLU A 895 -33.22 24.92 -4.21
C GLU A 895 -32.92 25.35 -5.65
N LEU A 896 -33.63 24.71 -6.60
CA LEU A 896 -33.54 25.04 -8.01
C LEU A 896 -34.56 26.13 -8.36
N LEU A 897 -34.07 27.32 -8.69
CA LEU A 897 -34.84 28.39 -9.31
C LEU A 897 -34.81 28.26 -10.84
N ILE A 898 -35.98 28.26 -11.47
CA ILE A 898 -36.12 28.25 -12.93
C ILE A 898 -36.82 29.53 -13.38
N GLN A 899 -36.15 30.35 -14.16
CA GLN A 899 -36.66 31.63 -14.63
C GLN A 899 -36.67 31.71 -16.16
N GLN A 900 -37.83 31.98 -16.75
CA GLN A 900 -37.92 32.25 -18.19
C GLN A 900 -37.51 33.70 -18.46
N PHE A 901 -36.34 33.91 -19.08
CA PHE A 901 -35.86 35.25 -19.42
C PHE A 901 -34.76 35.17 -20.48
N GLY A 902 -34.91 35.91 -21.59
CA GLY A 902 -34.00 35.85 -22.75
C GLY A 902 -34.45 34.89 -23.85
N LYS A 903 -33.64 34.78 -24.90
CA LYS A 903 -33.88 33.88 -26.06
C LYS A 903 -32.57 33.36 -26.66
N ASN A 904 -32.67 32.40 -27.58
CA ASN A 904 -31.51 31.89 -28.31
C ASN A 904 -30.75 33.03 -29.04
N GLY A 905 -29.42 33.07 -28.87
CA GLY A 905 -28.54 34.11 -29.40
C GLY A 905 -28.28 35.29 -28.45
N ASP A 906 -28.94 35.33 -27.29
CA ASP A 906 -28.60 36.27 -26.22
C ASP A 906 -27.35 35.79 -25.44
N GLN A 907 -26.53 36.73 -24.94
CA GLN A 907 -25.34 36.49 -24.11
C GLN A 907 -25.66 36.79 -22.64
N VAL A 908 -25.14 35.99 -21.70
CA VAL A 908 -25.41 36.13 -20.25
C VAL A 908 -24.46 37.12 -19.58
N VAL A 909 -24.98 38.02 -18.74
CA VAL A 909 -24.19 39.05 -18.05
C VAL A 909 -24.77 39.36 -16.65
N PRO A 910 -24.95 38.36 -15.78
CA PRO A 910 -25.58 38.56 -14.46
C PRO A 910 -24.66 39.35 -13.52
N THR A 911 -25.24 40.30 -12.79
CA THR A 911 -24.60 41.09 -11.73
C THR A 911 -25.67 41.96 -11.07
N ASP A 912 -25.35 42.65 -9.98
CA ASP A 912 -26.28 43.51 -9.23
C ASP A 912 -26.39 44.90 -9.89
N TYR A 913 -27.36 45.10 -10.80
CA TYR A 913 -27.56 46.38 -11.49
C TYR A 913 -28.45 47.35 -10.70
N ASP A 914 -29.19 46.87 -9.70
CA ASP A 914 -30.13 47.71 -8.92
C ASP A 914 -29.67 48.03 -7.50
N GLY A 915 -28.58 47.41 -7.04
CA GLY A 915 -27.86 47.67 -5.80
C GLY A 915 -28.52 47.02 -4.59
N ASP A 916 -29.26 45.93 -4.76
CA ASP A 916 -29.96 45.22 -3.69
C ASP A 916 -29.13 44.11 -3.02
N GLY A 917 -27.89 43.92 -3.46
CA GLY A 917 -26.97 42.91 -2.94
C GLY A 917 -27.15 41.52 -3.55
N ARG A 918 -27.99 41.38 -4.60
CA ARG A 918 -28.19 40.14 -5.35
C ARG A 918 -27.93 40.38 -6.83
N ALA A 919 -27.46 39.34 -7.50
CA ALA A 919 -27.30 39.36 -8.93
C ALA A 919 -28.66 39.36 -9.64
N ASP A 920 -28.81 40.29 -10.59
CA ASP A 920 -29.94 40.32 -11.49
C ASP A 920 -29.75 39.33 -12.64
N ILE A 921 -30.85 38.75 -13.10
CA ILE A 921 -30.86 37.94 -14.31
C ILE A 921 -30.79 38.87 -15.52
N ALA A 922 -29.67 38.86 -16.23
CA ALA A 922 -29.42 39.80 -17.31
C ALA A 922 -28.87 39.13 -18.58
N VAL A 923 -29.36 39.59 -19.72
CA VAL A 923 -28.88 39.19 -21.04
C VAL A 923 -28.57 40.40 -21.93
N PHE A 924 -27.52 40.28 -22.73
CA PHE A 924 -27.23 41.18 -23.84
C PHE A 924 -27.66 40.54 -25.16
N ARG A 925 -28.37 41.31 -25.99
CA ARG A 925 -28.80 40.87 -27.31
C ARG A 925 -27.98 41.56 -28.40
N PRO A 926 -27.03 40.86 -29.05
CA PRO A 926 -26.11 41.46 -30.01
C PRO A 926 -26.79 42.08 -31.23
N ASP A 927 -27.86 41.47 -31.74
CA ASP A 927 -28.60 41.98 -32.92
C ASP A 927 -29.32 43.31 -32.66
N GLU A 928 -29.59 43.62 -31.39
CA GLU A 928 -30.27 44.84 -30.96
C GLU A 928 -29.32 45.83 -30.26
N ASN A 929 -28.07 45.43 -29.97
CA ASN A 929 -27.14 46.15 -29.09
C ASN A 929 -27.81 46.61 -27.78
N ARG A 930 -28.57 45.71 -27.16
CA ARG A 930 -29.47 46.03 -26.04
C ARG A 930 -29.29 45.06 -24.87
N PHE A 931 -29.24 45.62 -23.66
CA PHE A 931 -29.36 44.88 -22.40
C PHE A 931 -30.83 44.69 -22.03
N TYR A 932 -31.16 43.51 -21.52
CA TYR A 932 -32.41 43.20 -20.85
C TYR A 932 -32.07 42.65 -19.46
N ILE A 933 -32.61 43.25 -18.41
CA ILE A 933 -32.30 42.96 -17.01
C ILE A 933 -33.61 42.72 -16.28
N LEU A 934 -33.72 41.57 -15.60
CA LEU A 934 -34.80 41.26 -14.68
C LEU A 934 -34.29 41.52 -13.27
N ARG A 935 -34.79 42.60 -12.66
CA ARG A 935 -34.33 43.07 -11.36
C ARG A 935 -34.73 42.14 -10.21
N SER A 936 -33.79 41.77 -9.36
CA SER A 936 -33.96 40.96 -8.16
C SER A 936 -34.91 41.62 -7.15
N SER A 937 -34.80 42.94 -6.97
CA SER A 937 -35.52 43.67 -5.92
C SER A 937 -37.03 43.77 -6.12
N ASP A 938 -37.49 43.85 -7.38
CA ASP A 938 -38.91 44.10 -7.71
C ASP A 938 -39.48 43.26 -8.87
N GLY A 939 -38.65 42.41 -9.49
CA GLY A 939 -39.04 41.56 -10.62
C GLY A 939 -39.41 42.32 -11.89
N GLN A 940 -39.11 43.62 -11.98
CA GLN A 940 -39.38 44.41 -13.19
C GLN A 940 -38.27 44.23 -14.22
N VAL A 941 -38.66 44.32 -15.48
CA VAL A 941 -37.72 44.28 -16.59
C VAL A 941 -37.25 45.69 -16.94
N TYR A 942 -35.94 45.91 -16.83
CA TYR A 942 -35.26 47.09 -17.36
C TYR A 942 -34.57 46.73 -18.69
N SER A 943 -34.50 47.69 -19.62
CA SER A 943 -33.78 47.48 -20.88
C SER A 943 -33.19 48.77 -21.41
N GLU A 944 -31.96 48.71 -21.89
CA GLU A 944 -31.21 49.88 -22.37
C GLU A 944 -30.42 49.54 -23.64
N THR A 945 -30.37 50.48 -24.61
CA THR A 945 -29.78 50.26 -25.93
C THR A 945 -28.55 51.13 -26.16
N PHE A 946 -27.48 50.57 -26.73
CA PHE A 946 -26.31 51.33 -27.19
C PHE A 946 -26.54 51.90 -28.60
N ASP A 947 -26.33 53.20 -28.78
CA ASP A 947 -26.57 53.91 -30.05
C ASP A 947 -25.49 53.71 -31.13
N THR A 948 -24.76 52.59 -31.09
CA THR A 948 -23.54 52.37 -31.89
C THR A 948 -23.74 51.39 -33.06
N LYS A 949 -23.06 51.65 -34.19
CA LYS A 949 -23.00 50.73 -35.34
C LYS A 949 -21.89 49.68 -35.17
N GLY A 950 -22.27 48.41 -35.12
CA GLY A 950 -21.36 47.26 -35.04
C GLY A 950 -21.69 46.35 -33.85
N THR A 951 -21.27 45.08 -33.92
CA THR A 951 -21.45 44.09 -32.86
C THR A 951 -20.57 44.44 -31.66
N LEU A 952 -21.19 44.57 -30.48
CA LEU A 952 -20.50 44.77 -29.20
C LEU A 952 -20.36 43.44 -28.45
N ILE A 953 -19.32 43.34 -27.61
CA ILE A 953 -19.18 42.36 -26.54
C ILE A 953 -19.64 43.04 -25.24
N PRO A 954 -20.59 42.46 -24.48
CA PRO A 954 -21.08 43.03 -23.24
C PRO A 954 -20.05 42.87 -22.12
N MET A 955 -20.11 43.78 -21.16
CA MET A 955 -19.36 43.74 -19.91
C MET A 955 -20.16 44.50 -18.84
N SER A 956 -19.88 44.27 -17.57
CA SER A 956 -20.54 44.95 -16.45
C SER A 956 -19.58 45.15 -15.28
N GLY A 957 -19.83 46.16 -14.46
CA GLY A 957 -19.01 46.52 -13.30
C GLY A 957 -19.28 47.97 -12.86
N ASP A 958 -18.98 48.30 -11.62
CA ASP A 958 -19.30 49.61 -11.00
C ASP A 958 -18.23 50.67 -11.34
N MET A 959 -18.36 51.38 -12.46
CA MET A 959 -17.36 52.35 -12.95
C MET A 959 -17.45 53.70 -12.21
N ASP A 960 -18.54 54.01 -11.53
CA ASP A 960 -18.69 55.27 -10.79
C ASP A 960 -18.58 55.14 -9.26
N GLY A 961 -18.57 53.91 -8.75
CA GLY A 961 -18.37 53.55 -7.35
C GLY A 961 -19.63 53.76 -6.52
N ASP A 962 -20.81 53.64 -7.13
CA ASP A 962 -22.09 53.88 -6.46
C ASP A 962 -22.72 52.61 -5.85
N GLY A 963 -22.04 51.47 -5.99
CA GLY A 963 -22.45 50.18 -5.49
C GLY A 963 -23.42 49.43 -6.42
N LYS A 964 -23.50 49.84 -7.69
CA LYS A 964 -24.32 49.16 -8.71
C LYS A 964 -23.48 48.89 -9.94
N ALA A 965 -23.75 47.77 -10.60
CA ALA A 965 -23.09 47.48 -11.86
C ALA A 965 -23.57 48.41 -12.98
N ASP A 966 -22.61 48.91 -13.77
CA ASP A 966 -22.88 49.70 -14.97
C ASP A 966 -22.95 48.82 -16.22
N LEU A 967 -23.66 49.30 -17.24
CA LEU A 967 -23.80 48.61 -18.52
C LEU A 967 -22.62 48.94 -19.43
N GLY A 968 -21.80 47.96 -19.80
CA GLY A 968 -20.67 48.15 -20.69
C GLY A 968 -20.82 47.44 -22.05
N GLY A 969 -20.30 48.09 -23.10
CA GLY A 969 -20.23 47.53 -24.44
C GLY A 969 -18.89 47.82 -25.11
N TYR A 970 -18.20 46.79 -25.58
CA TYR A 970 -16.89 46.86 -26.23
C TYR A 970 -16.94 46.42 -27.69
N ASN A 971 -16.37 47.22 -28.59
CA ASN A 971 -16.27 46.90 -30.01
C ASN A 971 -14.87 46.32 -30.33
N PRO A 972 -14.73 44.99 -30.50
CA PRO A 972 -13.43 44.35 -30.70
C PRO A 972 -12.77 44.72 -32.03
N LYS A 973 -13.50 45.27 -33.02
CA LYS A 973 -12.89 45.69 -34.29
C LYS A 973 -12.20 47.04 -34.20
N THR A 974 -12.64 47.90 -33.29
CA THR A 974 -12.21 49.31 -33.24
C THR A 974 -11.55 49.70 -31.92
N GLY A 975 -11.67 48.87 -30.88
CA GLY A 975 -11.20 49.16 -29.54
C GLY A 975 -12.08 50.17 -28.79
N ALA A 976 -13.21 50.60 -29.39
CA ALA A 976 -14.12 51.55 -28.77
C ALA A 976 -14.94 50.85 -27.68
N TRP A 977 -15.05 51.50 -26.52
CA TRP A 977 -15.92 51.06 -25.43
C TRP A 977 -16.90 52.16 -25.03
N GLN A 978 -18.05 51.75 -24.51
CA GLN A 978 -19.09 52.62 -23.97
C GLN A 978 -19.57 52.02 -22.65
N VAL A 979 -19.82 52.88 -21.67
CA VAL A 979 -20.46 52.52 -20.40
C VAL A 979 -21.61 53.47 -20.13
N ILE A 980 -22.76 52.91 -19.77
CA ILE A 980 -23.94 53.64 -19.30
C ILE A 980 -23.98 53.41 -17.79
N VAL A 981 -23.74 54.47 -17.03
CA VAL A 981 -23.67 54.36 -15.57
C VAL A 981 -25.06 54.21 -14.94
N SER A 982 -25.13 53.51 -13.82
CA SER A 982 -26.34 53.21 -13.05
C SER A 982 -27.06 54.49 -12.57
N HIS A 983 -26.33 55.58 -12.33
CA HIS A 983 -26.86 56.88 -11.91
C HIS A 983 -26.95 57.92 -13.05
N GLY A 984 -28.07 57.93 -13.79
CA GLY A 984 -28.48 59.02 -14.69
C GLY A 984 -28.39 58.70 -16.19
N THR A 985 -28.30 59.75 -17.04
CA THR A 985 -28.12 59.59 -18.50
C THR A 985 -26.66 59.72 -18.93
N GLU A 986 -25.72 59.65 -17.99
CA GLU A 986 -24.30 59.82 -18.28
C GLU A 986 -23.79 58.59 -19.06
N ARG A 987 -23.17 58.86 -20.22
CA ARG A 987 -22.55 57.84 -21.05
C ARG A 987 -21.07 58.13 -21.13
N ARG A 988 -20.27 57.24 -20.54
CA ARG A 988 -18.81 57.28 -20.65
C ARG A 988 -18.41 56.52 -21.91
N ALA A 989 -17.42 57.03 -22.63
CA ALA A 989 -16.91 56.37 -23.82
C ALA A 989 -15.43 56.63 -23.98
N GLY A 990 -14.73 55.67 -24.58
CA GLY A 990 -13.31 55.80 -24.83
C GLY A 990 -12.82 54.77 -25.83
N ARG A 991 -11.49 54.67 -25.90
CA ARG A 991 -10.81 53.62 -26.67
C ARG A 991 -9.77 52.94 -25.80
N ILE A 992 -9.70 51.63 -25.95
CA ILE A 992 -8.57 50.78 -25.59
C ILE A 992 -8.11 50.09 -26.88
N GLU A 993 -7.16 49.16 -26.81
CA GLU A 993 -6.69 48.46 -28.01
C GLU A 993 -7.78 47.57 -28.62
N ALA A 994 -7.80 47.49 -29.96
CA ALA A 994 -8.72 46.64 -30.68
C ALA A 994 -8.31 45.16 -30.63
N GLY A 995 -9.32 44.28 -30.58
CA GLY A 995 -9.16 42.83 -30.41
C GLY A 995 -9.30 42.41 -28.95
N GLY A 996 -9.13 41.11 -28.69
CA GLY A 996 -9.13 40.58 -27.32
C GLY A 996 -10.50 40.43 -26.65
N VAL A 997 -10.45 40.10 -25.37
CA VAL A 997 -11.60 39.89 -24.48
C VAL A 997 -11.66 41.05 -23.47
N PRO A 998 -12.76 41.82 -23.41
CA PRO A 998 -12.89 42.96 -22.50
C PRO A 998 -13.24 42.54 -21.07
N VAL A 999 -12.87 43.36 -20.09
CA VAL A 999 -13.32 43.28 -18.69
C VAL A 999 -13.63 44.68 -18.16
N LEU A 1000 -14.52 44.76 -17.18
CA LEU A 1000 -14.77 45.97 -16.40
C LEU A 1000 -14.65 45.59 -14.91
N VAL A 1001 -13.52 45.91 -14.28
CA VAL A 1001 -13.15 45.43 -12.94
C VAL A 1001 -12.31 46.45 -12.18
N ASP A 1002 -12.43 46.49 -10.85
CA ASP A 1002 -11.58 47.33 -9.99
C ASP A 1002 -10.19 46.70 -9.86
N ILE A 1003 -9.25 47.22 -10.66
CA ILE A 1003 -7.89 46.66 -10.74
C ILE A 1003 -6.91 47.39 -9.82
N ASP A 1004 -7.25 48.60 -9.36
CA ASP A 1004 -6.38 49.40 -8.50
C ASP A 1004 -6.87 49.56 -7.04
N GLY A 1005 -8.02 48.97 -6.73
CA GLY A 1005 -8.61 48.84 -5.41
C GLY A 1005 -9.18 50.15 -4.88
N ASP A 1006 -9.65 51.03 -5.76
CA ASP A 1006 -10.20 52.33 -5.39
C ASP A 1006 -11.74 52.33 -5.23
N GLY A 1007 -12.37 51.17 -5.41
CA GLY A 1007 -13.80 50.95 -5.36
C GLY A 1007 -14.51 51.30 -6.66
N ARG A 1008 -13.78 51.48 -7.77
CA ARG A 1008 -14.34 51.75 -9.10
C ARG A 1008 -13.73 50.83 -10.13
N ALA A 1009 -14.55 50.41 -11.09
CA ALA A 1009 -14.13 49.52 -12.14
C ALA A 1009 -13.40 50.24 -13.29
N GLU A 1010 -12.27 49.68 -13.71
CA GLU A 1010 -11.53 50.07 -14.90
C GLU A 1010 -11.84 49.18 -16.11
N ILE A 1011 -11.74 49.78 -17.29
CA ILE A 1011 -11.76 49.02 -18.54
C ILE A 1011 -10.42 48.32 -18.77
N GLY A 1012 -10.49 46.99 -18.96
CA GLY A 1012 -9.36 46.14 -19.33
C GLY A 1012 -9.62 45.33 -20.61
N VAL A 1013 -8.56 44.84 -21.23
CA VAL A 1013 -8.62 43.91 -22.36
C VAL A 1013 -7.48 42.89 -22.32
N TYR A 1014 -7.82 41.60 -22.49
CA TYR A 1014 -6.84 40.53 -22.70
C TYR A 1014 -6.64 40.23 -24.18
N LEU A 1015 -5.41 40.39 -24.66
CA LEU A 1015 -5.06 40.23 -26.07
C LEU A 1015 -4.53 38.82 -26.33
N GLY A 1016 -5.42 37.85 -26.61
CA GLY A 1016 -5.05 36.44 -26.75
C GLY A 1016 -3.92 36.11 -27.74
N LYS A 1017 -3.63 36.96 -28.74
CA LYS A 1017 -2.47 36.82 -29.66
C LYS A 1017 -1.16 37.27 -29.04
N SER A 1018 -1.18 38.38 -28.32
CA SER A 1018 -0.02 39.00 -27.68
C SER A 1018 0.18 38.48 -26.25
N LYS A 1019 -0.79 37.69 -25.77
CA LYS A 1019 -0.94 37.19 -24.39
C LYS A 1019 -1.03 38.28 -23.33
N LEU A 1020 -1.22 39.54 -23.70
CA LEU A 1020 -1.02 40.68 -22.79
C LEU A 1020 -2.34 41.20 -22.20
N TRP A 1021 -2.31 41.57 -20.92
CA TRP A 1021 -3.35 42.36 -20.26
C TRP A 1021 -3.06 43.85 -20.36
N ARG A 1022 -4.05 44.64 -20.80
CA ARG A 1022 -3.99 46.11 -20.81
C ARG A 1022 -5.17 46.70 -20.08
N PHE A 1023 -4.91 47.60 -19.15
CA PHE A 1023 -5.93 48.31 -18.37
C PHE A 1023 -5.81 49.81 -18.57
N ARG A 1024 -6.94 50.51 -18.62
CA ARG A 1024 -6.99 51.96 -18.65
C ARG A 1024 -7.46 52.47 -17.29
N THR A 1025 -6.51 52.89 -16.48
CA THR A 1025 -6.73 53.42 -15.13
C THR A 1025 -6.79 54.95 -15.12
N SER A 1026 -7.19 55.54 -13.99
CA SER A 1026 -7.13 56.98 -13.74
C SER A 1026 -5.73 57.58 -13.90
N LYS A 1027 -4.67 56.74 -13.82
CA LYS A 1027 -3.25 57.11 -13.96
C LYS A 1027 -2.69 56.93 -15.38
N GLY A 1028 -3.47 56.40 -16.32
CA GLY A 1028 -3.06 56.11 -17.69
C GLY A 1028 -3.29 54.65 -18.10
N ILE A 1029 -2.75 54.26 -19.26
CA ILE A 1029 -2.79 52.86 -19.71
C ILE A 1029 -1.64 52.11 -19.03
N ASN A 1030 -1.99 51.11 -18.22
CA ASN A 1030 -1.03 50.21 -17.58
C ASN A 1030 -0.97 48.89 -18.38
N GLU A 1031 0.24 48.38 -18.56
CA GLU A 1031 0.50 47.05 -19.12
C GLU A 1031 0.95 46.12 -18.00
N THR A 1032 0.33 44.95 -17.90
CA THR A 1032 0.75 43.90 -16.97
C THR A 1032 1.38 42.78 -17.78
N GLU A 1033 2.61 42.36 -17.45
CA GLU A 1033 3.32 41.25 -18.09
C GLU A 1033 2.47 39.97 -18.18
N SER A 1034 2.77 39.09 -19.13
CA SER A 1034 1.97 37.91 -19.44
C SER A 1034 2.69 36.57 -19.38
N ARG A 1035 1.93 35.51 -19.10
CA ARG A 1035 2.32 34.10 -19.21
C ARG A 1035 1.46 33.37 -20.27
N ALA A 1036 1.87 32.15 -20.64
CA ALA A 1036 1.16 31.33 -21.62
C ALA A 1036 -0.28 31.01 -21.14
N GLY A 1037 -1.25 31.05 -22.05
CA GLY A 1037 -2.67 30.85 -21.73
C GLY A 1037 -3.62 31.42 -22.79
N ASN A 1038 -4.69 30.70 -23.14
CA ASN A 1038 -5.66 31.15 -24.16
C ASN A 1038 -6.91 31.79 -23.57
N ILE A 1039 -7.31 31.38 -22.36
CA ILE A 1039 -8.55 31.83 -21.74
C ILE A 1039 -8.22 32.79 -20.58
N PRO A 1040 -8.65 34.06 -20.62
CA PRO A 1040 -8.46 35.00 -19.51
C PRO A 1040 -9.36 34.66 -18.32
N VAL A 1041 -8.78 34.68 -17.11
CA VAL A 1041 -9.48 34.48 -15.83
C VAL A 1041 -9.17 35.64 -14.88
N ILE A 1042 -10.16 36.11 -14.11
CA ILE A 1042 -10.05 37.31 -13.24
C ILE A 1042 -10.84 37.13 -11.95
N GLY A 1043 -10.25 37.39 -10.79
CA GLY A 1043 -10.93 37.25 -9.49
C GLY A 1043 -10.02 37.66 -8.35
N ASP A 1044 -10.49 37.65 -7.11
CA ASP A 1044 -9.67 37.93 -5.93
C ASP A 1044 -9.20 36.60 -5.32
N TYR A 1045 -8.13 36.00 -5.85
CA TYR A 1045 -7.65 34.67 -5.42
C TYR A 1045 -6.76 34.75 -4.17
N ASP A 1046 -6.27 35.92 -3.78
CA ASP A 1046 -5.47 36.11 -2.57
C ASP A 1046 -6.23 36.76 -1.39
N GLY A 1047 -7.45 37.24 -1.63
CA GLY A 1047 -8.38 37.77 -0.64
C GLY A 1047 -7.98 39.16 -0.16
N ASP A 1048 -7.33 39.95 -1.01
CA ASP A 1048 -6.83 41.28 -0.66
C ASP A 1048 -7.80 42.41 -1.03
N GLY A 1049 -8.95 42.08 -1.63
CA GLY A 1049 -9.96 43.03 -2.07
C GLY A 1049 -9.64 43.68 -3.42
N ARG A 1050 -8.61 43.20 -4.14
CA ARG A 1050 -8.29 43.65 -5.50
C ARG A 1050 -8.39 42.51 -6.49
N VAL A 1051 -8.72 42.84 -7.73
CA VAL A 1051 -8.78 41.82 -8.77
C VAL A 1051 -7.38 41.37 -9.18
N ASP A 1052 -7.17 40.06 -9.10
CA ASP A 1052 -6.04 39.36 -9.71
C ASP A 1052 -6.33 39.06 -11.19
N VAL A 1053 -5.25 38.97 -11.96
CA VAL A 1053 -5.32 38.62 -13.38
C VAL A 1053 -4.66 37.29 -13.63
N GLY A 1054 -5.27 36.47 -14.48
CA GLY A 1054 -4.72 35.17 -14.82
C GLY A 1054 -5.10 34.69 -16.21
N THR A 1055 -4.57 33.52 -16.53
CA THR A 1055 -4.87 32.79 -17.76
C THR A 1055 -5.00 31.29 -17.49
N TYR A 1056 -5.83 30.64 -18.29
CA TYR A 1056 -6.07 29.21 -18.28
C TYR A 1056 -5.80 28.59 -19.66
N GLU A 1057 -5.12 27.45 -19.68
CA GLU A 1057 -4.89 26.62 -20.88
C GLU A 1057 -4.59 25.18 -20.46
N ALA A 1058 -5.25 24.20 -21.08
CA ALA A 1058 -4.93 22.78 -20.89
C ALA A 1058 -4.95 22.26 -19.43
N GLY A 1059 -5.86 22.77 -18.58
CA GLY A 1059 -5.90 22.41 -17.15
C GLY A 1059 -4.90 23.16 -16.27
N GLU A 1060 -4.15 24.12 -16.83
CA GLU A 1060 -3.18 24.93 -16.10
C GLU A 1060 -3.69 26.35 -15.90
N TRP A 1061 -3.76 26.77 -14.63
CA TRP A 1061 -4.07 28.12 -14.17
C TRP A 1061 -2.78 28.85 -13.86
N GLN A 1062 -2.63 30.04 -14.43
CA GLN A 1062 -1.54 30.97 -14.15
C GLN A 1062 -2.17 32.25 -13.60
N ILE A 1063 -2.00 32.52 -12.31
CA ILE A 1063 -2.65 33.65 -11.62
C ILE A 1063 -1.57 34.57 -11.08
N LYS A 1064 -1.65 35.85 -11.42
CA LYS A 1064 -0.81 36.89 -10.85
C LYS A 1064 -1.57 37.58 -9.72
N GLN A 1065 -1.15 37.27 -8.50
CA GLN A 1065 -1.73 37.81 -7.28
C GLN A 1065 -1.38 39.30 -7.12
N SER A 1066 -2.37 40.12 -6.80
CA SER A 1066 -2.30 41.56 -6.78
C SER A 1066 -1.48 42.07 -5.57
N ALA A 1067 -1.56 41.40 -4.42
CA ALA A 1067 -0.81 41.76 -3.21
C ALA A 1067 0.69 41.49 -3.33
N SER A 1068 1.06 40.36 -3.96
CA SER A 1068 2.44 39.90 -4.06
C SER A 1068 3.13 40.26 -5.38
N ALA A 1069 2.34 40.55 -6.42
CA ALA A 1069 2.76 40.64 -7.82
C ALA A 1069 3.45 39.37 -8.36
N ILE A 1070 3.29 38.22 -7.69
CA ILE A 1070 3.88 36.93 -8.05
C ILE A 1070 2.90 36.09 -8.88
N TRP A 1071 3.43 35.37 -9.87
CA TRP A 1071 2.69 34.36 -10.60
C TRP A 1071 2.66 33.04 -9.83
N LYS A 1072 1.45 32.52 -9.58
CA LYS A 1072 1.20 31.18 -9.08
C LYS A 1072 0.65 30.29 -10.20
N SER A 1073 1.21 29.09 -10.27
CA SER A 1073 0.75 28.03 -11.17
C SER A 1073 -0.09 27.04 -10.38
N LEU A 1074 -1.20 26.60 -10.94
CA LEU A 1074 -2.04 25.54 -10.36
C LEU A 1074 -2.58 24.66 -11.49
N ARG A 1075 -2.52 23.33 -11.33
CA ARG A 1075 -3.20 22.40 -12.24
C ARG A 1075 -4.57 22.03 -11.70
N PHE A 1076 -5.62 22.39 -12.44
CA PHE A 1076 -7.00 22.07 -12.13
C PHE A 1076 -7.88 22.15 -13.40
N GLY A 1077 -8.58 21.06 -13.72
CA GLY A 1077 -9.37 20.90 -14.95
C GLY A 1077 -8.61 20.23 -16.11
N LEU A 1078 -9.29 20.10 -17.26
CA LEU A 1078 -8.82 19.45 -18.50
C LEU A 1078 -8.84 20.41 -19.69
N GLU A 1079 -8.23 20.02 -20.81
CA GLU A 1079 -8.05 20.88 -21.98
C GLU A 1079 -9.30 21.54 -22.57
N ASN A 1080 -10.46 20.89 -22.46
CA ASN A 1080 -11.73 21.41 -22.99
C ASN A 1080 -12.67 21.95 -21.90
N ASP A 1081 -12.21 22.06 -20.66
CA ASP A 1081 -13.03 22.62 -19.59
C ASP A 1081 -13.08 24.15 -19.73
N LEU A 1082 -14.23 24.74 -19.41
CA LEU A 1082 -14.44 26.19 -19.39
C LEU A 1082 -14.10 26.72 -17.98
N PRO A 1083 -13.06 27.53 -17.79
CA PRO A 1083 -12.71 28.06 -16.48
C PRO A 1083 -13.72 29.11 -16.02
N ILE A 1084 -13.93 29.15 -14.71
CA ILE A 1084 -14.75 30.13 -14.00
C ILE A 1084 -13.86 30.77 -12.93
N PRO A 1085 -13.73 32.10 -12.90
CA PRO A 1085 -14.20 33.08 -13.90
C PRO A 1085 -13.51 32.95 -15.27
N SER A 1086 -14.27 33.08 -16.36
CA SER A 1086 -13.69 33.48 -17.64
C SER A 1086 -14.20 34.86 -18.03
N ALA A 1087 -13.33 35.72 -18.56
CA ALA A 1087 -13.71 37.08 -18.97
C ALA A 1087 -14.63 37.13 -20.22
N ASN A 1088 -15.01 35.97 -20.77
CA ASN A 1088 -16.02 35.87 -21.83
C ASN A 1088 -16.71 34.50 -21.74
N PRO A 1089 -17.88 34.41 -21.09
CA PRO A 1089 -18.73 33.23 -21.20
C PRO A 1089 -19.32 33.23 -22.62
N ARG A 1090 -18.60 32.62 -23.55
CA ARG A 1090 -19.06 32.42 -24.93
C ARG A 1090 -20.24 31.48 -24.99
#